data_AF-A0A427AFZ2-F1
#
_entry.id   AF-A0A427AFZ2-F1
#
_cell.length_a   1.000
_cell.length_b   1.000
_cell.length_c   1.000
_cell.angle_alpha   90.00
_cell.angle_beta   90.00
_cell.angle_gamma   90.00
#
_symmetry.space_group_name_H-M   'P 1'
#
loop_
_entity.id
_entity.type
_entity.pdbx_description
1 polymer ?
#
loop_
_entity_poly.entity_id
_entity_poly.type
_entity_poly.pdbx_seq_one_letter_code
_entity_poly.pdbx_strand_id
1 'polypeptide(L)'
;MMEDDGHRATDLTRGSSAIIPRTRSRCSASFPPNGKAVAFRKCPLRNPNPCSHHWKKQKRIRFVRPRIGVRSADGVAEKGELDVSVSSANVVDVLRSISDPIQALSFFKSVAQRPVVVHTTESFDYMLDFLRVHGLVEDMAIVFDLMQKQIVKRSPDTFLTIFKALGVRGGLRSAPFGLLKMRKSGFVMNAFSYNGLIHFLLRSDSIREALEVYKRMISEGMMPSLRTYSALMVALGKRRETETVMGLLAEMKGLGLRPNVYTFTICIRVLGQAGRIDEAYGLLGRMEQQGCRPDVVTYTVLIEVLCEAGRLDESKELFWKMKVSDQKPDRVTYITLLGKFGNIGDLHSVQEFWEEMDKDGYHADVVVFTMLINALYKVGRIEEASNMLDVMAEKGVLPNLHTYNTIIGGLLRGNRLDDAQELFNHMDVHGPKPTAYTYILFIDHYGKSGEFEKSFQTYEIMKSKGVVPDIVACNACLYGLAESGRLEQAKEVFHELMAVGISPDTITYNMMIKCCNKAGRVDEALKMFSEMRQRGCYLDEITVNSLIDALYKAGREDEAWNVFRGMKAMNLVPTVVTYNTLLAGLGKEGRVKKAMELFQDMSHHNCPPNTVTYNTMLDCLSKNGETDCALNMLYGMTEKDCLPDHLSYNTVIYGLVKEDRVSEAIWLFHQMRKVLFPDFVTLCSIMPILLRNGMLQDAVYITNTYIFQPDAQTDRFSWVALMGGILNEAGIDESVKFAERISSNDTFQNDYLLCPLIKFLCEYKTAWDAYNLFEVFKGYGISPTIEAYNPLISGLLEANLVEVAEGLFAEMKKVGCSPDVNTYNAFLDAYGKSSRIEGLFKLQEEMHSRGCTPNNITYNIIISGLVKSKMLDQAIDLYDDLMSEDFSPTPCTYGPLIDGLLKSGRVTQAENLFNEMVEYGCKPNCVIYNILINGYGKAGDVVKALQTFKRMVKEGIRPDVKSYTILINTLYMAGRAEDALCYFEELRVTGLEPDLITYNLMINGLGKAQRLQEAIALFDEMQDRGIFPDLYTYNSLILNFGKAGMVAEAGKMYEELQIKGFQPNVFTYNALIRGYSTSGDADHAYSVYKKMLVGGCNPNSGTFAQLPNQS
;
A
#
# COMPACT_ATOMS: atom_id res chain seq x y z
N MET A 1 -8.89 62.00 21.44
CA MET A 1 -8.04 62.91 20.66
C MET A 1 -6.94 62.07 20.03
N MET A 2 -7.03 61.93 18.70
CA MET A 2 -6.02 61.53 17.69
C MET A 2 -5.30 60.17 17.75
N GLU A 3 -5.69 59.31 16.80
CA GLU A 3 -4.89 58.58 15.77
C GLU A 3 -3.47 58.08 16.11
N ASP A 4 -3.19 56.77 15.93
CA ASP A 4 -2.67 56.26 14.64
C ASP A 4 -2.47 54.72 14.61
N ASP A 5 -2.58 54.16 13.41
CA ASP A 5 -2.51 52.75 13.01
C ASP A 5 -1.13 52.08 13.16
N GLY A 6 -1.12 50.75 13.27
CA GLY A 6 0.13 49.95 13.23
C GLY A 6 -0.08 48.45 13.24
N HIS A 7 -0.43 47.87 12.08
CA HIS A 7 -0.42 46.44 11.80
C HIS A 7 0.91 45.75 12.17
N ARG A 8 0.85 44.64 12.91
CA ARG A 8 1.90 43.60 12.93
C ARG A 8 1.26 42.22 12.74
N ALA A 9 1.35 41.73 11.51
CA ALA A 9 1.17 40.34 11.16
C ALA A 9 2.29 39.51 11.79
N THR A 10 1.92 38.39 12.43
CA THR A 10 2.83 37.32 12.83
C THR A 10 2.36 36.07 12.12
N ASP A 11 2.98 35.78 10.98
CA ASP A 11 2.83 34.51 10.26
C ASP A 11 3.51 33.40 11.08
N LEU A 12 2.67 32.58 11.72
CA LEU A 12 3.01 31.27 12.26
C LEU A 12 2.55 30.23 11.24
N THR A 13 3.47 29.83 10.35
CA THR A 13 3.25 28.66 9.50
C THR A 13 3.42 27.39 10.34
N ARG A 14 2.29 26.71 10.56
CA ARG A 14 2.18 25.38 11.17
C ARG A 14 2.94 24.35 10.33
N GLY A 15 4.01 23.79 10.89
CA GLY A 15 4.66 22.58 10.39
C GLY A 15 3.80 21.35 10.68
N SER A 16 3.25 20.76 9.63
CA SER A 16 2.62 19.44 9.65
C SER A 16 3.70 18.35 9.61
N SER A 17 3.83 17.62 10.71
CA SER A 17 4.74 16.48 10.85
C SER A 17 4.20 15.25 10.12
N ALA A 18 4.45 15.16 8.82
CA ALA A 18 4.33 13.91 8.08
C ALA A 18 5.55 13.01 8.41
N ILE A 19 5.31 11.91 9.12
CA ILE A 19 6.31 10.85 9.33
C ILE A 19 6.46 10.08 8.01
N ILE A 20 7.38 10.55 7.18
CA ILE A 20 7.86 9.86 5.98
C ILE A 20 8.86 8.77 6.42
N PRO A 21 8.71 7.50 6.02
CA PRO A 21 9.79 6.53 6.16
C PRO A 21 10.93 6.98 5.24
N ARG A 22 12.03 7.45 5.84
CA ARG A 22 13.28 7.77 5.17
C ARG A 22 13.85 6.50 4.51
N THR A 23 13.54 6.28 3.23
CA THR A 23 14.33 5.41 2.37
C THR A 23 15.70 6.08 2.17
N ARG A 24 16.67 5.69 3.00
CA ARG A 24 18.09 5.95 2.73
C ARG A 24 18.49 5.13 1.50
N SER A 25 18.47 5.75 0.33
CA SER A 25 19.28 5.32 -0.81
C SER A 25 20.77 5.49 -0.45
N ARG A 26 21.36 4.46 0.14
CA ARG A 26 22.82 4.27 0.16
C ARG A 26 23.17 3.12 -0.78
N CYS A 27 23.46 3.46 -2.03
CA CYS A 27 24.46 2.77 -2.83
C CYS A 27 25.61 3.79 -3.04
N SER A 28 26.90 3.48 -2.88
CA SER A 28 27.55 2.19 -2.68
C SER A 28 29.00 2.37 -2.21
N ALA A 29 29.45 1.35 -1.48
CA ALA A 29 30.78 0.76 -1.45
C ALA A 29 32.01 1.55 -0.94
N SER A 30 32.56 1.08 0.17
CA SER A 30 33.88 0.41 0.14
C SER A 30 34.16 -0.34 1.46
N PHE A 31 34.97 -1.40 1.33
CA PHE A 31 35.66 -2.23 2.35
C PHE A 31 35.02 -3.56 2.76
N PRO A 32 35.82 -4.59 3.10
CA PRO A 32 37.15 -5.00 2.60
C PRO A 32 37.20 -6.51 2.22
N PRO A 33 38.26 -7.05 1.58
CA PRO A 33 38.43 -8.50 1.48
C PRO A 33 39.34 -9.02 2.60
N ASN A 34 38.85 -9.98 3.37
CA ASN A 34 39.68 -10.88 4.18
C ASN A 34 39.28 -12.34 3.90
N GLY A 35 40.12 -13.03 3.13
CA GLY A 35 40.77 -14.28 3.54
C GLY A 35 40.00 -15.62 3.55
N LYS A 36 40.41 -16.47 2.58
CA LYS A 36 40.55 -17.95 2.62
C LYS A 36 39.25 -18.79 2.60
N ALA A 37 39.15 -19.99 2.03
CA ALA A 37 39.80 -20.80 0.98
C ALA A 37 39.08 -22.18 1.04
N VAL A 38 38.87 -22.85 -0.11
CA VAL A 38 38.75 -24.33 -0.39
C VAL A 38 37.86 -24.43 -1.66
N ALA A 39 38.33 -24.60 -2.91
CA ALA A 39 39.03 -25.69 -3.63
C ALA A 39 38.11 -26.60 -4.49
N PHE A 40 38.50 -26.74 -5.78
CA PHE A 40 38.11 -27.69 -6.85
C PHE A 40 36.71 -27.54 -7.50
N ARG A 41 36.50 -27.57 -8.84
CA ARG A 41 37.16 -28.32 -9.94
C ARG A 41 37.13 -27.58 -11.31
N LYS A 42 38.24 -27.74 -12.05
CA LYS A 42 38.46 -27.98 -13.51
C LYS A 42 37.66 -27.24 -14.61
N CYS A 43 38.45 -26.53 -15.43
CA CYS A 43 38.39 -26.18 -16.88
C CYS A 43 37.79 -27.28 -17.83
N PRO A 44 37.53 -27.04 -19.15
CA PRO A 44 38.27 -26.11 -20.02
C PRO A 44 37.59 -25.43 -21.28
N LEU A 45 38.30 -24.42 -21.80
CA LEU A 45 38.49 -24.03 -23.23
C LEU A 45 37.30 -23.55 -24.10
N ARG A 46 37.37 -22.29 -24.57
CA ARG A 46 37.59 -21.97 -26.00
C ARG A 46 37.93 -20.49 -26.24
N ASN A 47 38.82 -20.30 -27.22
CA ASN A 47 39.49 -19.07 -27.65
C ASN A 47 38.59 -18.15 -28.54
N PRO A 48 39.08 -16.94 -28.91
CA PRO A 48 38.27 -15.75 -29.22
C PRO A 48 38.33 -15.27 -30.71
N ASN A 49 37.70 -14.10 -30.94
CA ASN A 49 37.90 -13.05 -31.97
C ASN A 49 37.14 -13.18 -33.33
N PRO A 50 37.07 -12.11 -34.17
CA PRO A 50 36.74 -10.68 -33.93
C PRO A 50 35.94 -10.02 -35.11
N CYS A 51 35.58 -8.73 -35.05
CA CYS A 51 35.39 -7.75 -36.18
C CYS A 51 35.00 -6.37 -35.59
N SER A 52 35.81 -5.30 -35.59
CA SER A 52 36.14 -4.31 -36.66
C SER A 52 34.88 -3.64 -37.27
N HIS A 53 34.68 -2.33 -37.41
CA HIS A 53 35.50 -1.16 -37.78
C HIS A 53 34.72 0.13 -37.32
N HIS A 54 35.32 1.27 -36.99
CA HIS A 54 35.78 2.25 -37.97
C HIS A 54 36.70 3.35 -37.38
N TRP A 55 37.70 3.70 -38.18
CA TRP A 55 38.75 4.70 -38.02
C TRP A 55 38.41 6.07 -38.62
N LYS A 56 39.15 7.11 -38.19
CA LYS A 56 40.13 7.97 -38.94
C LYS A 56 40.38 9.25 -38.11
N LYS A 57 41.52 9.96 -38.07
CA LYS A 57 42.86 10.05 -38.71
C LYS A 57 43.66 10.99 -37.75
N GLN A 58 45.00 11.05 -37.66
CA GLN A 58 45.94 11.34 -38.74
C GLN A 58 47.43 11.18 -38.27
N LYS A 59 48.19 10.40 -39.06
CA LYS A 59 49.62 10.49 -39.50
C LYS A 59 50.71 10.99 -38.52
N ARG A 60 51.66 10.12 -38.09
CA ARG A 60 52.89 9.58 -38.74
C ARG A 60 54.08 10.57 -38.66
N ILE A 61 55.26 10.14 -38.20
CA ILE A 61 56.35 9.53 -39.01
C ILE A 61 57.09 8.39 -38.24
N ARG A 62 57.57 7.42 -39.03
CA ARG A 62 58.18 6.10 -38.73
C ARG A 62 59.63 6.19 -38.25
N PHE A 63 60.13 5.15 -37.56
CA PHE A 63 61.28 4.37 -38.08
C PHE A 63 61.23 2.91 -37.56
N VAL A 64 61.61 2.01 -38.47
CA VAL A 64 61.57 0.54 -38.40
C VAL A 64 62.92 0.03 -37.88
N ARG A 65 62.94 -1.08 -37.11
CA ARG A 65 64.10 -1.98 -37.07
C ARG A 65 63.70 -3.36 -37.62
N PRO A 66 64.49 -3.96 -38.53
CA PRO A 66 64.27 -5.32 -39.01
C PRO A 66 64.92 -6.37 -38.11
N ARG A 67 64.41 -7.61 -38.18
CA ARG A 67 65.07 -8.85 -37.76
C ARG A 67 65.61 -9.57 -38.99
N ILE A 68 66.87 -10.00 -38.95
CA ILE A 68 67.49 -11.17 -39.63
C ILE A 68 68.69 -11.52 -38.70
N GLY A 69 69.05 -12.73 -38.29
CA GLY A 69 68.87 -14.10 -38.79
C GLY A 69 70.25 -14.76 -38.90
N VAL A 70 70.62 -15.60 -37.91
CA VAL A 70 71.45 -16.83 -37.94
C VAL A 70 72.68 -16.89 -38.90
N ARG A 71 73.92 -17.10 -38.39
CA ARG A 71 74.74 -18.37 -38.42
C ARG A 71 76.25 -18.17 -38.08
N SER A 72 76.76 -19.13 -37.29
CA SER A 72 78.07 -19.83 -37.29
C SER A 72 79.44 -19.12 -37.09
N ALA A 73 80.15 -19.65 -36.08
CA ALA A 73 81.52 -20.21 -36.06
C ALA A 73 82.75 -19.33 -35.71
N ASP A 74 83.48 -19.89 -34.74
CA ASP A 74 84.92 -19.89 -34.45
C ASP A 74 85.61 -18.72 -33.73
N GLY A 75 86.63 -19.13 -32.95
CA GLY A 75 87.33 -18.43 -31.86
C GLY A 75 87.96 -17.09 -32.23
N VAL A 76 88.39 -16.27 -31.27
CA VAL A 76 89.63 -16.45 -30.49
C VAL A 76 89.54 -15.54 -29.25
N ALA A 77 90.16 -15.96 -28.15
CA ALA A 77 90.32 -15.17 -26.94
C ALA A 77 91.26 -13.98 -27.17
N GLU A 78 90.87 -12.79 -26.72
CA GLU A 78 91.84 -11.74 -26.39
C GLU A 78 91.32 -10.83 -25.27
N LYS A 79 92.17 -10.67 -24.25
CA LYS A 79 92.05 -9.70 -23.17
C LYS A 79 92.07 -8.30 -23.79
N GLY A 80 91.04 -7.50 -23.52
CA GLY A 80 91.02 -6.09 -23.90
C GLY A 80 90.18 -5.30 -22.89
N GLU A 81 90.82 -4.35 -22.21
CA GLU A 81 90.19 -3.35 -21.36
C GLU A 81 89.03 -2.68 -22.10
N LEU A 82 87.82 -2.84 -21.58
CA LEU A 82 86.62 -2.20 -22.13
C LEU A 82 86.52 -0.77 -21.57
N ASP A 83 87.26 0.15 -22.20
CA ASP A 83 86.96 1.57 -22.13
C ASP A 83 85.75 1.85 -23.05
N VAL A 84 84.56 1.50 -22.56
CA VAL A 84 83.29 1.76 -23.25
C VAL A 84 82.83 3.17 -22.89
N SER A 85 82.52 3.97 -23.91
CA SER A 85 81.74 5.20 -23.80
C SER A 85 80.31 4.88 -23.37
N VAL A 86 80.12 4.62 -22.07
CA VAL A 86 78.82 4.26 -21.49
C VAL A 86 77.90 5.49 -21.50
N SER A 87 76.83 5.42 -22.29
CA SER A 87 75.68 6.33 -22.18
C SER A 87 74.73 5.84 -21.08
N SER A 88 73.94 6.73 -20.47
CA SER A 88 73.01 6.41 -19.38
C SER A 88 71.96 5.33 -19.72
N ALA A 89 71.70 5.08 -21.01
CA ALA A 89 70.78 4.04 -21.47
C ALA A 89 71.39 2.63 -21.51
N ASN A 90 72.73 2.50 -21.61
CA ASN A 90 73.41 1.22 -21.81
C ASN A 90 73.97 0.61 -20.51
N VAL A 91 73.84 1.33 -19.38
CA VAL A 91 74.39 0.90 -18.08
C VAL A 91 73.79 -0.42 -17.61
N VAL A 92 72.47 -0.61 -17.75
CA VAL A 92 71.77 -1.83 -17.31
C VAL A 92 72.18 -3.04 -18.15
N ASP A 93 72.38 -2.86 -19.46
CA ASP A 93 72.77 -3.96 -20.35
C ASP A 93 74.21 -4.42 -20.09
N VAL A 94 75.11 -3.50 -19.71
CA VAL A 94 76.47 -3.86 -19.26
C VAL A 94 76.44 -4.53 -17.88
N LEU A 95 75.55 -4.10 -16.97
CA LEU A 95 75.37 -4.79 -15.69
C LEU A 95 74.77 -6.20 -15.86
N ARG A 96 73.99 -6.45 -16.91
CA ARG A 96 73.44 -7.78 -17.26
C ARG A 96 74.48 -8.74 -17.83
N SER A 97 75.56 -8.23 -18.42
CA SER A 97 76.63 -9.08 -18.99
C SER A 97 77.70 -9.48 -17.97
N ILE A 98 77.74 -8.86 -16.79
CA ILE A 98 78.67 -9.18 -15.71
C ILE A 98 78.04 -10.26 -14.80
N SER A 99 78.76 -11.38 -14.62
CA SER A 99 78.31 -12.51 -13.79
C SER A 99 78.84 -12.47 -12.35
N ASP A 100 79.92 -11.74 -12.08
CA ASP A 100 80.50 -11.59 -10.74
C ASP A 100 79.90 -10.35 -10.01
N PRO A 101 79.24 -10.52 -8.85
CA PRO A 101 78.63 -9.41 -8.09
C PRO A 101 79.62 -8.36 -7.60
N ILE A 102 80.88 -8.73 -7.32
CA ILE A 102 81.89 -7.78 -6.83
C ILE A 102 82.35 -6.87 -7.98
N GLN A 103 82.59 -7.45 -9.16
CA GLN A 103 82.93 -6.71 -10.38
C GLN A 103 81.77 -5.82 -10.87
N ALA A 104 80.54 -6.32 -10.79
CA ALA A 104 79.35 -5.54 -11.12
C ALA A 104 79.22 -4.33 -10.17
N LEU A 105 79.51 -4.50 -8.88
CA LEU A 105 79.48 -3.41 -7.90
C LEU A 105 80.60 -2.40 -8.08
N SER A 106 81.83 -2.84 -8.42
CA SER A 106 82.92 -1.91 -8.73
C SER A 106 82.62 -1.11 -10.00
N PHE A 107 82.08 -1.75 -11.03
CA PHE A 107 81.63 -1.07 -12.25
C PHE A 107 80.52 -0.06 -11.91
N PHE A 108 79.51 -0.47 -11.14
CA PHE A 108 78.41 0.39 -10.69
C PHE A 108 78.90 1.63 -9.93
N LYS A 109 79.86 1.46 -9.00
CA LYS A 109 80.50 2.54 -8.24
C LYS A 109 81.31 3.47 -9.13
N SER A 110 82.07 2.94 -10.09
CA SER A 110 82.86 3.74 -11.03
C SER A 110 81.98 4.62 -11.93
N VAL A 111 80.84 4.09 -12.39
CA VAL A 111 79.85 4.84 -13.17
C VAL A 111 79.21 5.94 -12.33
N ALA A 112 78.94 5.69 -11.04
CA ALA A 112 78.36 6.68 -10.13
C ALA A 112 79.29 7.88 -9.83
N GLN A 113 80.60 7.76 -10.06
CA GLN A 113 81.58 8.84 -9.88
C GLN A 113 81.75 9.72 -11.14
N ARG A 114 81.19 9.31 -12.30
CA ARG A 114 81.30 10.08 -13.55
C ARG A 114 80.23 11.19 -13.60
N PRO A 115 80.58 12.45 -13.87
CA PRO A 115 79.63 13.57 -13.86
C PRO A 115 78.62 13.57 -15.03
N VAL A 116 78.88 12.79 -16.09
CA VAL A 116 78.10 12.80 -17.35
C VAL A 116 77.03 11.70 -17.41
N VAL A 117 77.16 10.64 -16.59
CA VAL A 117 76.29 9.46 -16.65
C VAL A 117 75.49 9.35 -15.35
N VAL A 118 74.17 9.54 -15.44
CA VAL A 118 73.27 9.41 -14.28
C VAL A 118 72.64 8.01 -14.29
N HIS A 119 72.77 7.29 -13.18
CA HIS A 119 72.07 6.02 -12.96
C HIS A 119 70.55 6.24 -12.92
N THR A 120 69.79 5.34 -13.54
CA THR A 120 68.31 5.37 -13.54
C THR A 120 67.76 4.53 -12.40
N THR A 121 66.47 4.69 -12.06
CA THR A 121 65.80 3.82 -11.07
C THR A 121 65.93 2.33 -11.45
N GLU A 122 65.92 2.01 -12.75
CA GLU A 122 66.07 0.64 -13.26
C GLU A 122 67.47 0.08 -13.02
N SER A 123 68.54 0.89 -13.16
CA SER A 123 69.91 0.41 -12.90
C SER A 123 70.17 0.16 -11.41
N PHE A 124 69.61 0.99 -10.53
CA PHE A 124 69.63 0.77 -9.08
C PHE A 124 68.80 -0.46 -8.67
N ASP A 125 67.58 -0.60 -9.17
CA ASP A 125 66.71 -1.74 -8.82
C ASP A 125 67.29 -3.07 -9.34
N TYR A 126 67.89 -3.08 -10.54
CA TYR A 126 68.62 -4.25 -11.06
C TYR A 126 69.80 -4.63 -10.17
N MET A 127 70.64 -3.65 -9.79
CA MET A 127 71.82 -3.91 -8.96
C MET A 127 71.42 -4.41 -7.56
N LEU A 128 70.34 -3.88 -6.98
CA LEU A 128 69.80 -4.35 -5.71
C LEU A 128 69.24 -5.78 -5.80
N ASP A 129 68.58 -6.15 -6.90
CA ASP A 129 68.08 -7.52 -7.09
C ASP A 129 69.23 -8.51 -7.36
N PHE A 130 70.24 -8.10 -8.12
CA PHE A 130 71.43 -8.91 -8.39
C PHE A 130 72.18 -9.24 -7.08
N LEU A 131 72.46 -8.25 -6.24
CA LEU A 131 73.08 -8.46 -4.94
C LEU A 131 72.20 -9.27 -3.97
N ARG A 132 70.87 -9.13 -4.05
CA ARG A 132 69.93 -9.95 -3.28
C ARG A 132 70.04 -11.42 -3.63
N VAL A 133 70.11 -11.78 -4.92
CA VAL A 133 70.22 -13.18 -5.37
C VAL A 133 71.51 -13.82 -4.85
N HIS A 134 72.59 -13.05 -4.75
CA HIS A 134 73.88 -13.51 -4.21
C HIS A 134 74.01 -13.39 -2.67
N GLY A 135 72.99 -12.88 -1.97
CA GLY A 135 72.98 -12.79 -0.49
C GLY A 135 73.87 -11.70 0.11
N LEU A 136 74.36 -10.75 -0.68
CA LEU A 136 75.30 -9.70 -0.26
C LEU A 136 74.57 -8.48 0.31
N VAL A 137 74.02 -8.61 1.52
CA VAL A 137 73.16 -7.58 2.14
C VAL A 137 73.92 -6.29 2.51
N GLU A 138 75.20 -6.38 2.89
CA GLU A 138 76.01 -5.21 3.23
C GLU A 138 76.31 -4.35 1.98
N ASP A 139 76.59 -4.98 0.85
CA ASP A 139 76.82 -4.30 -0.43
C ASP A 139 75.54 -3.62 -0.95
N MET A 140 74.37 -4.21 -0.70
CA MET A 140 73.08 -3.58 -1.00
C MET A 140 72.89 -2.26 -0.23
N ALA A 141 73.40 -2.15 1.00
CA ALA A 141 73.32 -0.90 1.77
C ALA A 141 74.14 0.22 1.12
N ILE A 142 75.29 -0.11 0.53
CA ILE A 142 76.13 0.85 -0.22
C ILE A 142 75.43 1.33 -1.49
N VAL A 143 74.80 0.42 -2.24
CA VAL A 143 74.02 0.77 -3.44
C VAL A 143 72.82 1.65 -3.08
N PHE A 144 72.14 1.36 -1.97
CA PHE A 144 71.02 2.17 -1.50
C PHE A 144 71.45 3.56 -1.00
N ASP A 145 72.60 3.69 -0.33
CA ASP A 145 73.19 4.98 0.05
C ASP A 145 73.59 5.82 -1.18
N LEU A 146 74.17 5.20 -2.21
CA LEU A 146 74.44 5.85 -3.50
C LEU A 146 73.15 6.37 -4.16
N MET A 147 72.07 5.57 -4.11
CA MET A 147 70.75 5.96 -4.60
C MET A 147 70.16 7.16 -3.83
N GLN A 148 70.52 7.32 -2.56
CA GLN A 148 70.12 8.46 -1.73
C GLN A 148 70.90 9.72 -2.06
N LYS A 149 72.22 9.63 -2.20
CA LYS A 149 73.09 10.76 -2.52
C LYS A 149 72.80 11.35 -3.91
N GLN A 150 72.40 10.52 -4.87
CA GLN A 150 72.02 10.96 -6.23
C GLN A 150 70.55 11.40 -6.38
N ILE A 151 69.75 11.39 -5.30
CA ILE A 151 68.32 11.80 -5.28
C ILE A 151 67.48 11.09 -6.38
N VAL A 152 67.77 9.83 -6.65
CA VAL A 152 67.02 9.04 -7.65
C VAL A 152 65.65 8.65 -7.08
N LYS A 153 64.59 8.70 -7.92
CA LYS A 153 63.23 8.28 -7.53
C LYS A 153 63.23 6.79 -7.18
N ARG A 154 62.64 6.43 -6.05
CA ARG A 154 62.49 5.02 -5.61
C ARG A 154 61.24 4.42 -6.23
N SER A 155 61.29 3.13 -6.57
CA SER A 155 60.12 2.36 -6.93
C SER A 155 59.59 1.61 -5.69
N PRO A 156 58.33 1.14 -5.71
CA PRO A 156 57.86 0.16 -4.72
C PRO A 156 58.75 -1.09 -4.66
N ASP A 157 59.31 -1.48 -5.82
CA ASP A 157 60.16 -2.65 -5.98
C ASP A 157 61.51 -2.48 -5.26
N THR A 158 62.08 -1.26 -5.21
CA THR A 158 63.30 -0.96 -4.43
C THR A 158 63.16 -1.42 -2.97
N PHE A 159 62.05 -1.07 -2.32
CA PHE A 159 61.80 -1.42 -0.92
C PHE A 159 61.44 -2.91 -0.74
N LEU A 160 60.69 -3.48 -1.69
CA LEU A 160 60.33 -4.90 -1.67
C LEU A 160 61.56 -5.80 -1.83
N THR A 161 62.49 -5.45 -2.70
CA THR A 161 63.75 -6.18 -2.90
C THR A 161 64.61 -6.17 -1.64
N ILE A 162 64.70 -5.03 -0.94
CA ILE A 162 65.40 -4.93 0.34
C ILE A 162 64.67 -5.73 1.43
N PHE A 163 63.34 -5.63 1.55
CA PHE A 163 62.57 -6.41 2.53
C PHE A 163 62.68 -7.91 2.30
N LYS A 164 62.72 -8.36 1.04
CA LYS A 164 62.97 -9.77 0.67
C LYS A 164 64.38 -10.22 1.06
N ALA A 165 65.41 -9.41 0.81
CA ALA A 165 66.79 -9.70 1.24
C ALA A 165 66.90 -9.87 2.76
N LEU A 166 66.13 -9.08 3.51
CA LEU A 166 66.06 -9.13 4.97
C LEU A 166 65.08 -10.19 5.51
N GLY A 167 64.47 -11.03 4.66
CA GLY A 167 63.55 -12.09 5.09
C GLY A 167 62.23 -11.60 5.70
N VAL A 168 61.81 -10.37 5.40
CA VAL A 168 60.55 -9.79 5.89
C VAL A 168 59.41 -10.21 4.96
N ARG A 169 58.41 -10.93 5.49
CA ARG A 169 57.22 -11.37 4.75
C ARG A 169 56.06 -10.40 5.02
N GLY A 170 55.31 -10.02 3.98
CA GLY A 170 54.16 -9.11 4.10
C GLY A 170 54.14 -7.92 3.13
N GLY A 171 55.13 -7.83 2.22
CA GLY A 171 55.20 -6.76 1.22
C GLY A 171 55.44 -5.38 1.84
N LEU A 172 54.91 -4.32 1.23
CA LEU A 172 55.07 -2.95 1.72
C LEU A 172 54.39 -2.74 3.09
N ARG A 173 53.33 -3.49 3.43
CA ARG A 173 52.65 -3.39 4.74
C ARG A 173 53.56 -3.73 5.92
N SER A 174 54.54 -4.59 5.73
CA SER A 174 55.53 -4.89 6.77
C SER A 174 56.61 -3.80 6.94
N ALA A 175 56.46 -2.62 6.32
CA ALA A 175 57.44 -1.54 6.37
C ALA A 175 57.85 -1.13 7.80
N PRO A 176 56.96 -0.93 8.79
CA PRO A 176 57.37 -0.53 10.14
C PRO A 176 58.38 -1.50 10.79
N PHE A 177 58.17 -2.80 10.61
CA PHE A 177 59.08 -3.86 11.07
C PHE A 177 60.32 -3.99 10.18
N GLY A 178 60.14 -3.88 8.85
CA GLY A 178 61.21 -3.92 7.87
C GLY A 178 62.26 -2.82 8.08
N LEU A 179 61.82 -1.60 8.44
CA LEU A 179 62.71 -0.49 8.77
C LEU A 179 63.58 -0.75 10.02
N LEU A 180 63.08 -1.50 11.00
CA LEU A 180 63.87 -1.90 12.16
C LEU A 180 65.03 -2.83 11.75
N LYS A 181 64.75 -3.77 10.84
CA LYS A 181 65.74 -4.73 10.35
C LYS A 181 66.71 -4.10 9.35
N MET A 182 66.24 -3.17 8.53
CA MET A 182 67.07 -2.34 7.64
C MET A 182 68.15 -1.59 8.43
N ARG A 183 67.77 -0.92 9.52
CA ARG A 183 68.72 -0.19 10.37
C ARG A 183 69.76 -1.09 11.02
N LYS A 184 69.34 -2.25 11.55
CA LYS A 184 70.24 -3.27 12.14
C LYS A 184 71.24 -3.85 11.12
N SER A 185 70.91 -3.77 9.83
CA SER A 185 71.72 -4.32 8.72
C SER A 185 72.45 -3.23 7.94
N GLY A 186 72.58 -2.01 8.48
CA GLY A 186 73.39 -0.94 7.90
C GLY A 186 72.69 0.01 6.91
N PHE A 187 71.40 -0.17 6.62
CA PHE A 187 70.65 0.74 5.74
C PHE A 187 70.18 1.97 6.52
N VAL A 188 70.68 3.16 6.17
CA VAL A 188 70.22 4.45 6.71
C VAL A 188 69.24 5.07 5.72
N MET A 189 68.13 5.64 6.21
CA MET A 189 67.16 6.34 5.36
C MET A 189 67.29 7.86 5.50
N ASN A 190 67.25 8.58 4.37
CA ASN A 190 67.11 10.04 4.35
C ASN A 190 65.63 10.47 4.24
N ALA A 191 65.34 11.76 4.48
CA ALA A 191 63.98 12.30 4.49
C ALA A 191 63.23 12.05 3.15
N PHE A 192 63.93 12.10 2.02
CA PHE A 192 63.37 11.82 0.70
C PHE A 192 62.93 10.35 0.55
N SER A 193 63.68 9.40 1.13
CA SER A 193 63.35 7.97 1.14
C SER A 193 62.12 7.68 2.01
N TYR A 194 62.04 8.29 3.20
CA TYR A 194 60.86 8.19 4.07
C TYR A 194 59.60 8.76 3.40
N ASN A 195 59.70 9.97 2.81
CA ASN A 195 58.58 10.60 2.11
C ASN A 195 58.07 9.74 0.94
N GLY A 196 58.99 9.11 0.19
CA GLY A 196 58.64 8.18 -0.88
C GLY A 196 57.91 6.92 -0.37
N LEU A 197 58.43 6.30 0.69
CA LEU A 197 57.83 5.11 1.30
C LEU A 197 56.42 5.39 1.86
N ILE A 198 56.25 6.51 2.57
CA ILE A 198 54.94 6.94 3.08
C ILE A 198 53.95 7.11 1.92
N HIS A 199 54.35 7.79 0.85
CA HIS A 199 53.49 7.97 -0.33
C HIS A 199 53.10 6.63 -1.00
N PHE A 200 54.00 5.64 -1.05
CA PHE A 200 53.66 4.30 -1.56
C PHE A 200 52.72 3.52 -0.65
N LEU A 201 52.91 3.58 0.67
CA LEU A 201 52.01 2.97 1.65
C LEU A 201 50.59 3.54 1.55
N LEU A 202 50.48 4.87 1.41
CA LEU A 202 49.20 5.56 1.23
C LEU A 202 48.50 5.18 -0.08
N ARG A 203 49.22 4.98 -1.19
CA ARG A 203 48.64 4.46 -2.45
C ARG A 203 48.11 3.03 -2.32
N SER A 204 48.71 2.23 -1.44
CA SER A 204 48.27 0.87 -1.13
C SER A 204 47.22 0.79 -0.02
N ASP A 205 46.62 1.93 0.36
CA ASP A 205 45.59 2.09 1.40
C ASP A 205 45.98 1.52 2.79
N SER A 206 47.29 1.54 3.08
CA SER A 206 47.88 1.01 4.33
C SER A 206 48.28 2.18 5.24
N ILE A 207 47.27 2.88 5.76
CA ILE A 207 47.41 4.17 6.45
C ILE A 207 48.01 4.04 7.86
N ARG A 208 47.68 2.96 8.59
CA ARG A 208 48.20 2.73 9.96
C ARG A 208 49.72 2.57 9.93
N GLU A 209 50.20 1.76 8.99
CA GLU A 209 51.61 1.51 8.76
C GLU A 209 52.31 2.77 8.24
N ALA A 210 51.65 3.57 7.40
CA ALA A 210 52.17 4.87 6.96
C ALA A 210 52.35 5.86 8.13
N LEU A 211 51.42 5.90 9.09
CA LEU A 211 51.52 6.72 10.29
C LEU A 211 52.65 6.25 11.22
N GLU A 212 52.88 4.94 11.35
CA GLU A 212 54.01 4.41 12.12
C GLU A 212 55.36 4.79 11.48
N VAL A 213 55.45 4.71 10.15
CA VAL A 213 56.64 5.15 9.39
C VAL A 213 56.85 6.67 9.54
N TYR A 214 55.76 7.46 9.53
CA TYR A 214 55.80 8.90 9.79
C TYR A 214 56.28 9.25 11.20
N LYS A 215 55.69 8.63 12.24
CA LYS A 215 56.11 8.84 13.65
C LYS A 215 57.58 8.49 13.84
N ARG A 216 58.06 7.46 13.15
CA ARG A 216 59.46 7.05 13.17
C ARG A 216 60.38 8.08 12.51
N MET A 217 59.99 8.62 11.36
CA MET A 217 60.71 9.70 10.68
C MET A 217 60.94 10.90 11.62
N ILE A 218 59.93 11.27 12.40
CA ILE A 218 60.03 12.37 13.39
C ILE A 218 60.92 11.98 14.57
N SER A 219 60.79 10.76 15.09
CA SER A 219 61.64 10.27 16.19
C SER A 219 63.13 10.22 15.83
N GLU A 220 63.44 10.12 14.54
CA GLU A 220 64.81 10.14 14.01
C GLU A 220 65.28 11.59 13.65
N GLY A 221 64.49 12.61 13.99
CA GLY A 221 64.85 14.03 13.83
C GLY A 221 64.73 14.57 12.41
N MET A 222 64.04 13.85 11.51
CA MET A 222 63.91 14.27 10.11
C MET A 222 62.61 15.04 9.83
N MET A 223 62.73 16.16 9.14
CA MET A 223 61.60 17.05 8.82
C MET A 223 60.75 16.51 7.67
N PRO A 224 59.44 16.25 7.89
CA PRO A 224 58.53 15.86 6.82
C PRO A 224 58.31 16.99 5.81
N SER A 225 58.03 16.64 4.56
CA SER A 225 57.71 17.64 3.52
C SER A 225 56.24 18.07 3.57
N LEU A 226 55.93 19.26 3.04
CA LEU A 226 54.55 19.73 2.87
C LEU A 226 53.67 18.71 2.11
N ARG A 227 54.25 18.06 1.09
CA ARG A 227 53.56 17.01 0.30
C ARG A 227 53.24 15.78 1.15
N THR A 228 54.09 15.44 2.11
CA THR A 228 53.89 14.32 3.04
C THR A 228 52.72 14.61 3.98
N TYR A 229 52.66 15.82 4.54
CA TYR A 229 51.52 16.27 5.36
C TYR A 229 50.21 16.26 4.57
N SER A 230 50.16 16.86 3.37
CA SER A 230 48.94 16.86 2.55
C SER A 230 48.50 15.44 2.16
N ALA A 231 49.44 14.54 1.81
CA ALA A 231 49.11 13.16 1.46
C ALA A 231 48.54 12.37 2.65
N LEU A 232 49.11 12.54 3.85
CA LEU A 232 48.61 11.95 5.08
C LEU A 232 47.21 12.49 5.42
N MET A 233 47.01 13.81 5.36
CA MET A 233 45.72 14.44 5.64
C MET A 233 44.62 13.99 4.69
N VAL A 234 44.90 13.83 3.38
CA VAL A 234 43.91 13.29 2.42
C VAL A 234 43.55 11.85 2.72
N ALA A 235 44.54 11.02 3.06
CA ALA A 235 44.31 9.61 3.33
C ALA A 235 43.53 9.39 4.64
N LEU A 236 43.88 10.14 5.70
CA LEU A 236 43.16 10.13 6.98
C LEU A 236 41.75 10.73 6.84
N GLY A 237 41.59 11.74 5.98
CA GLY A 237 40.31 12.33 5.63
C GLY A 237 39.30 11.30 5.10
N LYS A 238 39.73 10.40 4.22
CA LYS A 238 38.87 9.31 3.70
C LYS A 238 38.36 8.36 4.79
N ARG A 239 39.08 8.22 5.90
CA ARG A 239 38.69 7.40 7.06
C ARG A 239 37.96 8.18 8.16
N ARG A 240 37.73 9.49 7.94
CA ARG A 240 37.05 10.40 8.88
C ARG A 240 37.76 10.55 10.24
N GLU A 241 39.08 10.35 10.30
CA GLU A 241 39.88 10.51 11.52
C GLU A 241 40.26 11.99 11.77
N THR A 242 39.27 12.82 12.12
CA THR A 242 39.40 14.28 12.20
C THR A 242 40.40 14.79 13.23
N GLU A 243 40.44 14.20 14.42
CA GLU A 243 41.36 14.58 15.50
C GLU A 243 42.83 14.47 15.08
N THR A 244 43.16 13.41 14.34
CA THR A 244 44.54 13.19 13.86
C THR A 244 44.92 14.18 12.75
N VAL A 245 43.99 14.54 11.87
CA VAL A 245 44.21 15.54 10.80
C VAL A 245 44.43 16.93 11.39
N MET A 246 43.64 17.31 12.41
CA MET A 246 43.81 18.59 13.10
C MET A 246 45.09 18.62 13.94
N GLY A 247 45.47 17.49 14.55
CA GLY A 247 46.78 17.31 15.20
C GLY A 247 47.96 17.52 14.23
N LEU A 248 47.90 16.95 13.02
CA LEU A 248 48.91 17.15 11.99
C LEU A 248 49.00 18.62 11.52
N LEU A 249 47.88 19.34 11.46
CA LEU A 249 47.87 20.77 11.12
C LEU A 249 48.53 21.63 12.22
N ALA A 250 48.30 21.28 13.49
CA ALA A 250 48.94 21.95 14.63
C ALA A 250 50.45 21.64 14.71
N GLU A 251 50.84 20.38 14.49
CA GLU A 251 52.24 19.95 14.45
C GLU A 251 53.00 20.67 13.32
N MET A 252 52.41 20.78 12.14
CA MET A 252 52.97 21.51 11.01
C MET A 252 53.27 22.98 11.36
N LYS A 253 52.40 23.63 12.14
CA LYS A 253 52.61 25.00 12.64
C LYS A 253 53.71 25.06 13.70
N GLY A 254 53.76 24.09 14.62
CA GLY A 254 54.80 23.99 15.64
C GLY A 254 56.21 23.82 15.06
N LEU A 255 56.30 23.20 13.89
CA LEU A 255 57.53 23.02 13.11
C LEU A 255 57.91 24.22 12.20
N GLY A 256 57.12 25.30 12.23
CA GLY A 256 57.38 26.53 11.46
C GLY A 256 57.03 26.44 9.96
N LEU A 257 56.33 25.39 9.52
CA LEU A 257 55.88 25.25 8.14
C LEU A 257 54.56 26.01 7.95
N ARG A 258 54.50 26.92 6.95
CA ARG A 258 53.29 27.69 6.65
C ARG A 258 52.29 26.85 5.84
N PRO A 259 51.04 26.66 6.31
CA PRO A 259 49.99 26.04 5.51
C PRO A 259 49.70 26.87 4.25
N ASN A 260 49.36 26.18 3.16
CA ASN A 260 48.90 26.79 1.93
C ASN A 260 47.39 26.57 1.74
N VAL A 261 46.81 27.22 0.73
CA VAL A 261 45.39 27.08 0.34
C VAL A 261 44.95 25.62 0.33
N TYR A 262 45.69 24.76 -0.39
CA TYR A 262 45.41 23.32 -0.52
C TYR A 262 45.31 22.57 0.83
N THR A 263 46.19 22.90 1.79
CA THR A 263 46.20 22.26 3.12
C THR A 263 44.96 22.65 3.93
N PHE A 264 44.54 23.91 3.86
CA PHE A 264 43.30 24.37 4.49
C PHE A 264 42.06 23.78 3.82
N THR A 265 42.00 23.72 2.48
CA THR A 265 40.87 23.12 1.74
C THR A 265 40.67 21.63 2.12
N ILE A 266 41.76 20.87 2.31
CA ILE A 266 41.69 19.49 2.79
C ILE A 266 41.09 19.42 4.20
N CYS A 267 41.55 20.28 5.11
CA CYS A 267 41.06 20.29 6.49
C CYS A 267 39.57 20.66 6.56
N ILE A 268 39.14 21.67 5.80
CA ILE A 268 37.74 22.08 5.70
C ILE A 268 36.86 20.92 5.20
N ARG A 269 37.29 20.22 4.13
CA ARG A 269 36.57 19.06 3.60
C ARG A 269 36.43 17.93 4.63
N VAL A 270 37.51 17.65 5.36
CA VAL A 270 37.55 16.56 6.36
C VAL A 270 36.68 16.87 7.57
N LEU A 271 36.72 18.10 8.08
CA LEU A 271 35.85 18.53 9.17
C LEU A 271 34.38 18.54 8.75
N GLY A 272 34.09 18.97 7.52
CA GLY A 272 32.74 18.94 6.95
C GLY A 272 32.15 17.53 6.85
N GLN A 273 32.92 16.56 6.33
CA GLN A 273 32.48 15.17 6.25
C GLN A 273 32.25 14.50 7.61
N ALA A 274 32.84 15.05 8.68
CA ALA A 274 32.65 14.60 10.04
C ALA A 274 31.55 15.36 10.80
N GLY A 275 30.89 16.34 10.16
CA GLY A 275 29.81 17.13 10.74
C GLY A 275 30.25 18.24 11.69
N ARG A 276 31.56 18.56 11.78
CA ARG A 276 32.10 19.66 12.62
C ARG A 276 32.13 20.97 11.83
N ILE A 277 30.95 21.49 11.52
CA ILE A 277 30.78 22.58 10.54
C ILE A 277 31.30 23.92 11.06
N ASP A 278 31.09 24.25 12.34
CA ASP A 278 31.56 25.52 12.93
C ASP A 278 33.08 25.64 12.91
N GLU A 279 33.78 24.53 13.13
CA GLU A 279 35.24 24.49 13.06
C GLU A 279 35.74 24.59 11.62
N ALA A 280 35.03 24.00 10.66
CA ALA A 280 35.31 24.14 9.24
C ALA A 280 35.14 25.60 8.78
N TYR A 281 34.08 26.28 9.23
CA TYR A 281 33.85 27.70 8.96
C TYR A 281 34.90 28.59 9.65
N GLY A 282 35.24 28.29 10.91
CA GLY A 282 36.31 28.96 11.64
C GLY A 282 37.70 28.82 11.01
N LEU A 283 37.96 27.73 10.29
CA LEU A 283 39.21 27.56 9.52
C LEU A 283 39.32 28.54 8.34
N LEU A 284 38.22 28.98 7.74
CA LEU A 284 38.23 30.01 6.69
C LEU A 284 38.73 31.35 7.25
N GLY A 285 38.21 31.78 8.41
CA GLY A 285 38.67 33.00 9.08
C GLY A 285 40.14 32.91 9.51
N ARG A 286 40.59 31.74 9.99
CA ARG A 286 42.01 31.49 10.32
C ARG A 286 42.92 31.52 9.09
N MET A 287 42.42 31.09 7.93
CA MET A 287 43.16 31.11 6.68
C MET A 287 43.40 32.55 6.20
N GLU A 288 42.37 33.41 6.27
CA GLU A 288 42.45 34.84 5.94
C GLU A 288 43.41 35.59 6.89
N GLN A 289 43.33 35.34 8.20
CA GLN A 289 44.23 35.92 9.21
C GLN A 289 45.70 35.55 9.01
N GLN A 290 45.98 34.39 8.41
CA GLN A 290 47.34 33.92 8.10
C GLN A 290 47.84 34.40 6.73
N GLY A 291 47.08 35.26 6.05
CA GLY A 291 47.45 35.82 4.74
C GLY A 291 47.27 34.86 3.57
N CYS A 292 46.57 33.75 3.75
CA CYS A 292 46.19 32.84 2.67
C CYS A 292 44.82 33.25 2.13
N ARG A 293 44.75 33.78 0.91
CA ARG A 293 43.45 34.13 0.29
C ARG A 293 42.71 32.86 -0.14
N PRO A 294 41.45 32.65 0.26
CA PRO A 294 40.64 31.54 -0.21
C PRO A 294 40.45 31.60 -1.73
N ASP A 295 40.59 30.46 -2.39
CA ASP A 295 40.29 30.31 -3.82
C ASP A 295 38.86 29.81 -4.03
N VAL A 296 38.43 29.79 -5.29
CA VAL A 296 37.11 29.29 -5.71
C VAL A 296 36.83 27.90 -5.10
N VAL A 297 37.80 26.98 -5.18
CA VAL A 297 37.66 25.60 -4.67
C VAL A 297 37.40 25.57 -3.17
N THR A 298 38.06 26.44 -2.39
CA THR A 298 37.87 26.53 -0.95
C THR A 298 36.46 27.00 -0.60
N TYR A 299 35.93 28.00 -1.31
CA TYR A 299 34.55 28.45 -1.15
C TYR A 299 33.54 27.38 -1.57
N THR A 300 33.72 26.72 -2.73
CA THR A 300 32.82 25.66 -3.21
C THR A 300 32.74 24.48 -2.23
N VAL A 301 33.88 24.04 -1.67
CA VAL A 301 33.91 22.94 -0.69
C VAL A 301 33.19 23.31 0.59
N LEU A 302 33.33 24.56 1.06
CA LEU A 302 32.63 24.99 2.28
C LEU A 302 31.12 25.16 2.03
N ILE A 303 30.72 25.68 0.86
CA ILE A 303 29.31 25.72 0.41
C ILE A 303 28.73 24.31 0.37
N GLU A 304 29.42 23.34 -0.23
CA GLU A 304 28.98 21.94 -0.27
C GLU A 304 28.75 21.38 1.13
N VAL A 305 29.71 21.59 2.05
CA VAL A 305 29.63 21.16 3.45
C VAL A 305 28.46 21.82 4.20
N LEU A 306 28.26 23.12 4.03
CA LEU A 306 27.15 23.86 4.66
C LEU A 306 25.79 23.39 4.12
N CYS A 307 25.68 23.16 2.82
CA CYS A 307 24.48 22.61 2.20
C CYS A 307 24.20 21.16 2.64
N GLU A 308 25.22 20.32 2.83
CA GLU A 308 25.05 18.96 3.37
C GLU A 308 24.61 18.96 4.83
N ALA A 309 25.03 19.97 5.59
CA ALA A 309 24.63 20.19 6.98
C ALA A 309 23.24 20.80 7.15
N GLY A 310 22.63 21.33 6.07
CA GLY A 310 21.35 22.04 6.12
C GLY A 310 21.44 23.49 6.60
N ARG A 311 22.64 24.08 6.73
CA ARG A 311 22.85 25.50 7.09
C ARG A 311 22.84 26.37 5.84
N LEU A 312 21.65 26.59 5.30
CA LEU A 312 21.46 27.19 3.98
C LEU A 312 21.76 28.69 3.95
N ASP A 313 21.37 29.45 4.97
CA ASP A 313 21.54 30.91 4.97
C ASP A 313 23.02 31.29 4.96
N GLU A 314 23.83 30.62 5.78
CA GLU A 314 25.29 30.77 5.79
C GLU A 314 25.94 30.36 4.47
N SER A 315 25.35 29.38 3.77
CA SER A 315 25.81 29.01 2.42
C SER A 315 25.53 30.10 1.39
N LYS A 316 24.40 30.82 1.49
CA LYS A 316 24.07 31.97 0.62
C LYS A 316 25.02 33.13 0.90
N GLU A 317 25.24 33.44 2.18
CA GLU A 317 26.19 34.48 2.59
C GLU A 317 27.60 34.20 2.07
N LEU A 318 28.05 32.94 2.12
CA LEU A 318 29.36 32.55 1.63
C LEU A 318 29.49 32.72 0.10
N PHE A 319 28.43 32.43 -0.65
CA PHE A 319 28.39 32.64 -2.10
C PHE A 319 28.52 34.13 -2.47
N TRP A 320 27.82 35.01 -1.75
CA TRP A 320 27.95 36.45 -1.96
C TRP A 320 29.31 36.98 -1.50
N LYS A 321 29.86 36.49 -0.38
CA LYS A 321 31.23 36.80 0.07
C LYS A 321 32.26 36.42 -1.00
N MET A 322 32.05 35.29 -1.67
CA MET A 322 32.91 34.85 -2.77
C MET A 322 32.87 35.82 -3.96
N LYS A 323 31.68 36.27 -4.42
CA LYS A 323 31.54 37.26 -5.50
C LYS A 323 32.13 38.62 -5.13
N VAL A 324 31.91 39.11 -3.91
CA VAL A 324 32.46 40.38 -3.41
C VAL A 324 34.00 40.33 -3.31
N SER A 325 34.58 39.15 -3.16
CA SER A 325 36.03 38.93 -3.08
C SER A 325 36.73 38.80 -4.45
N ASP A 326 36.08 39.24 -5.55
CA ASP A 326 36.54 39.11 -6.95
C ASP A 326 36.86 37.66 -7.39
N GLN A 327 36.31 36.65 -6.70
CA GLN A 327 36.41 35.25 -7.13
C GLN A 327 35.17 34.87 -7.94
N LYS A 328 35.34 34.64 -9.25
CA LYS A 328 34.23 34.24 -10.11
C LYS A 328 33.76 32.82 -9.75
N PRO A 329 32.48 32.61 -9.41
CA PRO A 329 31.94 31.28 -9.18
C PRO A 329 32.13 30.38 -10.39
N ASP A 330 32.54 29.14 -10.14
CA ASP A 330 32.62 28.13 -11.18
C ASP A 330 31.26 27.45 -11.38
N ARG A 331 31.16 26.71 -12.48
CA ARG A 331 29.94 25.96 -12.82
C ARG A 331 29.54 24.94 -11.74
N VAL A 332 30.53 24.37 -11.03
CA VAL A 332 30.29 23.38 -9.97
C VAL A 332 29.62 24.03 -8.76
N THR A 333 29.98 25.27 -8.44
CA THR A 333 29.37 26.07 -7.36
C THR A 333 27.89 26.31 -7.65
N TYR A 334 27.55 26.76 -8.87
CA TYR A 334 26.15 26.96 -9.28
C TYR A 334 25.33 25.66 -9.25
N ILE A 335 25.87 24.55 -9.77
CA ILE A 335 25.19 23.24 -9.72
C ILE A 335 24.97 22.78 -8.28
N THR A 336 25.97 22.95 -7.40
CA THR A 336 25.85 22.53 -6.00
C THR A 336 24.74 23.30 -5.27
N LEU A 337 24.70 24.62 -5.45
CA LEU A 337 23.67 25.48 -4.87
C LEU A 337 22.28 25.17 -5.45
N LEU A 338 22.12 25.21 -6.78
CA LEU A 338 20.84 24.93 -7.44
C LEU A 338 20.28 23.55 -7.06
N GLY A 339 21.15 22.55 -6.85
CA GLY A 339 20.72 21.19 -6.52
C GLY A 339 20.28 21.05 -5.07
N LYS A 340 20.96 21.72 -4.15
CA LYS A 340 20.65 21.65 -2.72
C LYS A 340 19.44 22.52 -2.39
N PHE A 341 19.42 23.76 -2.85
CA PHE A 341 18.26 24.66 -2.70
C PHE A 341 17.04 24.15 -3.45
N GLY A 342 17.22 23.60 -4.65
CA GLY A 342 16.14 22.95 -5.40
C GLY A 342 15.58 21.70 -4.72
N ASN A 343 16.42 20.95 -3.99
CA ASN A 343 15.92 19.80 -3.22
C ASN A 343 15.08 20.18 -2.00
N ILE A 344 15.28 21.39 -1.48
CA ILE A 344 14.59 21.90 -0.29
C ILE A 344 13.31 22.64 -0.70
N GLY A 345 13.22 23.07 -1.97
CA GLY A 345 12.07 23.78 -2.51
C GLY A 345 12.16 25.30 -2.33
N ASP A 346 13.35 25.86 -2.08
CA ASP A 346 13.53 27.31 -2.02
C ASP A 346 13.63 27.88 -3.44
N LEU A 347 12.49 28.22 -4.02
CA LEU A 347 12.41 28.67 -5.41
C LEU A 347 13.07 30.04 -5.63
N HIS A 348 12.97 30.95 -4.65
CA HIS A 348 13.49 32.31 -4.76
C HIS A 348 15.00 32.29 -4.98
N SER A 349 15.74 31.57 -4.13
CA SER A 349 17.19 31.48 -4.31
C SER A 349 17.62 30.61 -5.48
N VAL A 350 16.80 29.63 -5.89
CA VAL A 350 17.04 28.88 -7.13
C VAL A 350 16.96 29.78 -8.36
N GLN A 351 15.97 30.68 -8.43
CA GLN A 351 15.84 31.67 -9.52
C GLN A 351 16.99 32.70 -9.48
N GLU A 352 17.34 33.20 -8.30
CA GLU A 352 18.45 34.14 -8.10
C GLU A 352 19.79 33.56 -8.58
N PHE A 353 20.11 32.31 -8.20
CA PHE A 353 21.34 31.65 -8.65
C PHE A 353 21.33 31.32 -10.15
N TRP A 354 20.16 31.07 -10.74
CA TRP A 354 20.02 30.84 -12.17
C TRP A 354 20.27 32.12 -12.98
N GLU A 355 19.66 33.23 -12.58
CA GLU A 355 19.89 34.53 -13.24
C GLU A 355 21.35 34.96 -13.13
N GLU A 356 21.98 34.75 -11.97
CA GLU A 356 23.39 35.05 -11.76
C GLU A 356 24.31 34.13 -12.58
N MET A 357 23.93 32.87 -12.79
CA MET A 357 24.65 31.94 -13.65
C MET A 357 24.63 32.40 -15.12
N ASP A 358 23.47 32.84 -15.61
CA ASP A 358 23.30 33.37 -16.97
C ASP A 358 24.07 34.70 -17.15
N LYS A 359 24.03 35.61 -16.15
CA LYS A 359 24.83 36.86 -16.15
C LYS A 359 26.34 36.61 -16.17
N ASP A 360 26.81 35.59 -15.45
CA ASP A 360 28.22 35.20 -15.45
C ASP A 360 28.66 34.52 -16.76
N GLY A 361 27.73 34.28 -17.70
CA GLY A 361 27.99 33.73 -19.03
C GLY A 361 28.08 32.21 -19.08
N TYR A 362 27.49 31.49 -18.11
CA TYR A 362 27.44 30.04 -18.13
C TYR A 362 26.14 29.56 -18.76
N HIS A 363 26.24 28.80 -19.86
CA HIS A 363 25.07 28.19 -20.47
C HIS A 363 24.57 27.01 -19.63
N ALA A 364 23.26 27.03 -19.34
CA ALA A 364 22.55 25.93 -18.74
C ALA A 364 22.63 24.66 -19.59
N ASP A 365 22.94 23.55 -18.95
CA ASP A 365 22.88 22.22 -19.58
C ASP A 365 21.70 21.42 -19.03
N VAL A 366 21.58 20.19 -19.53
CA VAL A 366 20.54 19.23 -19.14
C VAL A 366 20.47 19.05 -17.62
N VAL A 367 21.61 19.09 -16.91
CA VAL A 367 21.67 18.88 -15.45
C VAL A 367 21.03 20.05 -14.72
N VAL A 368 21.38 21.27 -15.09
CA VAL A 368 20.79 22.47 -14.45
C VAL A 368 19.28 22.56 -14.73
N PHE A 369 18.86 22.33 -15.96
CA PHE A 369 17.42 22.28 -16.30
C PHE A 369 16.67 21.19 -15.50
N THR A 370 17.24 20.00 -15.35
CA THR A 370 16.61 18.92 -14.56
C THR A 370 16.48 19.30 -13.08
N MET A 371 17.45 20.02 -12.53
CA MET A 371 17.40 20.48 -11.13
C MET A 371 16.38 21.58 -10.91
N LEU A 372 16.25 22.53 -11.85
CA LEU A 372 15.21 23.56 -11.83
C LEU A 372 13.82 22.94 -11.89
N ILE A 373 13.61 22.00 -12.82
CA ILE A 373 12.36 21.29 -12.98
C ILE A 373 11.98 20.54 -11.69
N ASN A 374 12.93 19.81 -11.08
CA ASN A 374 12.70 19.13 -9.80
C ASN A 374 12.34 20.11 -8.67
N ALA A 375 12.96 21.29 -8.64
CA ALA A 375 12.67 22.33 -7.66
C ALA A 375 11.23 22.87 -7.82
N LEU A 376 10.83 23.21 -9.05
CA LEU A 376 9.50 23.71 -9.37
C LEU A 376 8.39 22.70 -9.01
N TYR A 377 8.62 21.40 -9.30
CA TYR A 377 7.68 20.34 -8.91
C TYR A 377 7.55 20.17 -7.40
N LYS A 378 8.63 20.34 -6.63
CA LYS A 378 8.58 20.24 -5.16
C LYS A 378 7.78 21.37 -4.50
N VAL A 379 7.77 22.56 -5.11
CA VAL A 379 7.01 23.73 -4.64
C VAL A 379 5.56 23.69 -5.12
N GLY A 380 5.22 22.79 -6.05
CA GLY A 380 3.87 22.65 -6.60
C GLY A 380 3.57 23.56 -7.79
N ARG A 381 4.57 24.27 -8.35
CA ARG A 381 4.41 25.10 -9.57
C ARG A 381 4.55 24.24 -10.83
N ILE A 382 3.55 23.40 -11.07
CA ILE A 382 3.60 22.37 -12.10
C ILE A 382 3.64 22.96 -13.53
N GLU A 383 2.88 24.01 -13.81
CA GLU A 383 2.83 24.60 -15.17
C GLU A 383 4.16 25.19 -15.62
N GLU A 384 4.85 25.91 -14.72
CA GLU A 384 6.18 26.45 -15.01
C GLU A 384 7.22 25.35 -15.17
N ALA A 385 7.08 24.24 -14.45
CA ALA A 385 7.95 23.09 -14.61
C ALA A 385 7.77 22.43 -15.99
N SER A 386 6.53 22.36 -16.49
CA SER A 386 6.20 21.86 -17.83
C SER A 386 6.72 22.79 -18.93
N ASN A 387 6.49 24.11 -18.80
CA ASN A 387 7.02 25.11 -19.75
C ASN A 387 8.55 25.09 -19.84
N MET A 388 9.23 24.63 -18.78
CA MET A 388 10.69 24.56 -18.77
C MET A 388 11.25 23.49 -19.74
N LEU A 389 10.45 22.51 -20.19
CA LEU A 389 10.81 21.64 -21.32
C LEU A 389 10.84 22.40 -22.65
N ASP A 390 9.88 23.30 -22.86
CA ASP A 390 9.82 24.12 -24.07
C ASP A 390 11.00 25.09 -24.11
N VAL A 391 11.31 25.74 -22.98
CA VAL A 391 12.50 26.59 -22.83
C VAL A 391 13.79 25.79 -23.08
N MET A 392 13.85 24.54 -22.62
CA MET A 392 14.99 23.65 -22.86
C MET A 392 15.14 23.33 -24.35
N ALA A 393 14.03 23.11 -25.07
CA ALA A 393 13.98 22.89 -26.51
C ALA A 393 14.34 24.15 -27.32
N GLU A 394 13.85 25.33 -26.92
CA GLU A 394 14.18 26.63 -27.53
C GLU A 394 15.68 26.95 -27.41
N LYS A 395 16.31 26.62 -26.27
CA LYS A 395 17.76 26.75 -26.09
C LYS A 395 18.57 25.62 -26.77
N GLY A 396 17.92 24.70 -27.49
CA GLY A 396 18.56 23.63 -28.26
C GLY A 396 19.15 22.50 -27.41
N VAL A 397 18.70 22.34 -26.16
CA VAL A 397 19.19 21.31 -25.24
C VAL A 397 18.19 20.14 -25.25
N LEU A 398 18.65 18.93 -25.55
CA LEU A 398 17.75 17.76 -25.61
C LEU A 398 17.56 17.12 -24.21
N PRO A 399 16.32 16.86 -23.79
CA PRO A 399 16.04 16.13 -22.55
C PRO A 399 16.65 14.74 -22.55
N ASN A 400 17.24 14.34 -21.43
CA ASN A 400 17.72 12.97 -21.25
C ASN A 400 16.69 12.14 -20.46
N LEU A 401 16.95 10.84 -20.31
CA LEU A 401 16.05 9.92 -19.58
C LEU A 401 15.79 10.38 -18.13
N HIS A 402 16.79 10.98 -17.48
CA HIS A 402 16.65 11.48 -16.11
C HIS A 402 15.73 12.71 -16.05
N THR A 403 15.79 13.61 -17.02
CA THR A 403 14.88 14.75 -17.17
C THR A 403 13.44 14.27 -17.31
N TYR A 404 13.17 13.33 -18.23
CA TYR A 404 11.84 12.74 -18.41
C TYR A 404 11.33 12.05 -17.13
N ASN A 405 12.14 11.21 -16.48
CA ASN A 405 11.75 10.54 -15.24
C ASN A 405 11.47 11.53 -14.09
N THR A 406 12.21 12.63 -14.04
CA THR A 406 12.00 13.68 -13.02
C THR A 406 10.67 14.40 -13.24
N ILE A 407 10.33 14.70 -14.49
CA ILE A 407 9.06 15.35 -14.86
C ILE A 407 7.89 14.42 -14.64
N ILE A 408 7.96 13.18 -15.13
CA ILE A 408 6.93 12.15 -14.92
C ILE A 408 6.70 11.97 -13.40
N GLY A 409 7.76 11.80 -12.61
CA GLY A 409 7.63 11.69 -11.16
C GLY A 409 7.06 12.95 -10.48
N GLY A 410 7.34 14.14 -11.03
CA GLY A 410 6.77 15.41 -10.59
C GLY A 410 5.27 15.54 -10.90
N LEU A 411 4.87 15.26 -12.13
CA LEU A 411 3.48 15.26 -12.60
C LEU A 411 2.62 14.26 -11.82
N LEU A 412 3.14 13.05 -11.60
CA LEU A 412 2.47 12.02 -10.80
C LEU A 412 2.28 12.46 -9.33
N ARG A 413 3.23 13.17 -8.72
CA ARG A 413 3.03 13.75 -7.38
C ARG A 413 2.03 14.89 -7.36
N GLY A 414 1.96 15.66 -8.45
CA GLY A 414 0.97 16.70 -8.68
C GLY A 414 -0.41 16.20 -9.10
N ASN A 415 -0.63 14.88 -9.11
CA ASN A 415 -1.86 14.21 -9.53
C ASN A 415 -2.33 14.55 -10.97
N ARG A 416 -1.41 14.97 -11.85
CA ARG A 416 -1.66 15.25 -13.28
C ARG A 416 -1.30 14.03 -14.12
N LEU A 417 -2.14 13.01 -14.05
CA LEU A 417 -1.91 11.70 -14.68
C LEU A 417 -1.89 11.75 -16.21
N ASP A 418 -2.80 12.53 -16.81
CA ASP A 418 -2.96 12.60 -18.25
C ASP A 418 -1.70 13.16 -18.93
N ASP A 419 -1.15 14.26 -18.40
CA ASP A 419 0.09 14.86 -18.90
C ASP A 419 1.30 13.93 -18.70
N ALA A 420 1.34 13.20 -17.58
CA ALA A 420 2.41 12.24 -17.32
C ALA A 420 2.38 11.08 -18.33
N GLN A 421 1.18 10.59 -18.67
CA GLN A 421 0.99 9.53 -19.64
C GLN A 421 1.30 10.00 -21.07
N GLU A 422 0.91 11.22 -21.43
CA GLU A 422 1.26 11.83 -22.71
C GLU A 422 2.78 11.96 -22.87
N LEU A 423 3.46 12.47 -21.83
CA LEU A 423 4.92 12.62 -21.83
C LEU A 423 5.63 11.26 -21.89
N PHE A 424 5.08 10.23 -21.23
CA PHE A 424 5.59 8.87 -21.32
C PHE A 424 5.44 8.29 -22.74
N ASN A 425 4.30 8.50 -23.39
CA ASN A 425 4.08 8.07 -24.77
C ASN A 425 5.02 8.80 -25.73
N HIS A 426 5.21 10.12 -25.54
CA HIS A 426 6.17 10.90 -26.31
C HIS A 426 7.61 10.38 -26.11
N MET A 427 7.98 10.02 -24.88
CA MET A 427 9.30 9.43 -24.58
C MET A 427 9.49 8.07 -25.25
N ASP A 428 8.46 7.22 -25.29
CA ASP A 428 8.52 5.89 -25.91
C ASP A 428 8.68 5.96 -27.45
N VAL A 429 8.09 6.98 -28.09
CA VAL A 429 8.12 7.16 -29.56
C VAL A 429 9.33 7.99 -30.04
N HIS A 430 9.62 9.11 -29.38
CA HIS A 430 10.60 10.10 -29.85
C HIS A 430 11.82 10.27 -28.93
N GLY A 431 11.75 9.74 -27.71
CA GLY A 431 12.74 9.93 -26.66
C GLY A 431 13.64 8.73 -26.37
N PRO A 432 14.38 8.76 -25.25
CA PRO A 432 15.16 7.62 -24.79
C PRO A 432 14.23 6.49 -24.30
N LYS A 433 14.59 5.23 -24.61
CA LYS A 433 13.78 4.06 -24.24
C LYS A 433 13.48 4.03 -22.73
N PRO A 434 12.21 3.77 -22.33
CA PRO A 434 11.86 3.63 -20.92
C PRO A 434 12.68 2.52 -20.24
N THR A 435 13.01 2.75 -18.97
CA THR A 435 13.70 1.76 -18.12
C THR A 435 12.74 1.24 -17.05
N ALA A 436 13.14 0.20 -16.31
CA ALA A 436 12.37 -0.30 -15.17
C ALA A 436 11.99 0.83 -14.19
N TYR A 437 12.91 1.78 -13.94
CA TYR A 437 12.63 2.95 -13.09
C TYR A 437 11.50 3.83 -13.62
N THR A 438 11.36 4.01 -14.93
CA THR A 438 10.26 4.81 -15.51
C THR A 438 8.91 4.15 -15.21
N TYR A 439 8.79 2.84 -15.39
CA TYR A 439 7.58 2.08 -15.04
C TYR A 439 7.31 2.08 -13.54
N ILE A 440 8.35 1.97 -12.70
CA ILE A 440 8.23 2.04 -11.24
C ILE A 440 7.52 3.32 -10.79
N LEU A 441 7.79 4.47 -11.42
CA LEU A 441 7.12 5.73 -11.06
C LEU A 441 5.59 5.64 -11.20
N PHE A 442 5.10 5.05 -12.28
CA PHE A 442 3.66 4.82 -12.49
C PHE A 442 3.11 3.74 -11.56
N ILE A 443 3.83 2.62 -11.39
CA ILE A 443 3.41 1.52 -10.50
C ILE A 443 3.28 2.01 -9.05
N ASP A 444 4.25 2.79 -8.55
CA ASP A 444 4.26 3.38 -7.22
C ASP A 444 3.16 4.43 -7.05
N HIS A 445 2.94 5.29 -8.07
CA HIS A 445 1.83 6.24 -8.04
C HIS A 445 0.48 5.52 -7.98
N TYR A 446 0.19 4.61 -8.91
CA TYR A 446 -1.07 3.85 -8.91
C TYR A 446 -1.25 3.03 -7.63
N GLY A 447 -0.17 2.48 -7.08
CA GLY A 447 -0.19 1.76 -5.80
C GLY A 447 -0.56 2.66 -4.61
N LYS A 448 -0.11 3.92 -4.60
CA LYS A 448 -0.44 4.90 -3.54
C LYS A 448 -1.81 5.56 -3.73
N SER A 449 -2.23 5.79 -4.96
CA SER A 449 -3.53 6.36 -5.30
C SER A 449 -4.69 5.38 -5.14
N GLY A 450 -4.43 4.10 -4.84
CA GLY A 450 -5.45 3.06 -4.66
C GLY A 450 -5.91 2.40 -5.96
N GLU A 451 -5.33 2.74 -7.10
CA GLU A 451 -5.65 2.18 -8.42
C GLU A 451 -4.83 0.91 -8.71
N PHE A 452 -5.04 -0.11 -7.88
CA PHE A 452 -4.19 -1.32 -7.85
C PHE A 452 -4.20 -2.12 -9.16
N GLU A 453 -5.33 -2.13 -9.89
CA GLU A 453 -5.45 -2.82 -11.18
C GLU A 453 -4.51 -2.20 -12.22
N LYS A 454 -4.46 -0.86 -12.31
CA LYS A 454 -3.57 -0.15 -13.24
C LYS A 454 -2.10 -0.31 -12.85
N SER A 455 -1.82 -0.39 -11.55
CA SER A 455 -0.47 -0.70 -11.04
C SER A 455 0.00 -2.08 -11.54
N PHE A 456 -0.84 -3.11 -11.44
CA PHE A 456 -0.53 -4.45 -11.94
C PHE A 456 -0.45 -4.51 -13.47
N GLN A 457 -1.39 -3.88 -14.18
CA GLN A 457 -1.35 -3.80 -15.65
C GLN A 457 -0.07 -3.11 -16.15
N THR A 458 0.39 -2.05 -15.48
CA THR A 458 1.63 -1.36 -15.84
C THR A 458 2.86 -2.25 -15.63
N TYR A 459 2.85 -3.09 -14.58
CA TYR A 459 3.88 -4.11 -14.35
C TYR A 459 3.88 -5.17 -15.47
N GLU A 460 2.72 -5.64 -15.91
CA GLU A 460 2.60 -6.56 -17.06
C GLU A 460 3.04 -5.92 -18.38
N ILE A 461 2.74 -4.64 -18.61
CA ILE A 461 3.20 -3.89 -19.79
C ILE A 461 4.72 -3.76 -19.80
N MET A 462 5.35 -3.53 -18.63
CA MET A 462 6.80 -3.51 -18.50
C MET A 462 7.41 -4.86 -18.93
N LYS A 463 6.79 -5.98 -18.52
CA LYS A 463 7.21 -7.33 -18.92
C LYS A 463 7.02 -7.58 -20.40
N SER A 464 5.87 -7.23 -20.97
CA SER A 464 5.58 -7.48 -22.40
C SER A 464 6.50 -6.69 -23.34
N LYS A 465 7.00 -5.54 -22.89
CA LYS A 465 8.03 -4.74 -23.60
C LYS A 465 9.46 -5.26 -23.42
N GLY A 466 9.67 -6.36 -22.70
CA GLY A 466 10.96 -7.01 -22.53
C GLY A 466 11.90 -6.32 -21.52
N VAL A 467 11.36 -5.46 -20.65
CA VAL A 467 12.13 -4.84 -19.55
C VAL A 467 12.09 -5.78 -18.35
N VAL A 468 13.26 -6.30 -17.95
CA VAL A 468 13.35 -7.22 -16.81
C VAL A 468 13.00 -6.48 -15.51
N PRO A 469 11.99 -6.94 -14.75
CA PRO A 469 11.68 -6.36 -13.44
C PRO A 469 12.86 -6.50 -12.48
N ASP A 470 13.19 -5.43 -11.76
CA ASP A 470 14.08 -5.50 -10.61
C ASP A 470 13.28 -5.70 -9.32
N ILE A 471 13.98 -5.92 -8.20
CA ILE A 471 13.33 -6.12 -6.89
C ILE A 471 12.47 -4.92 -6.46
N VAL A 472 12.82 -3.71 -6.93
CA VAL A 472 12.11 -2.48 -6.61
C VAL A 472 10.77 -2.41 -7.35
N ALA A 473 10.73 -2.80 -8.63
CA ALA A 473 9.50 -2.92 -9.40
C ALA A 473 8.54 -3.95 -8.81
N CYS A 474 9.07 -5.12 -8.42
CA CYS A 474 8.25 -6.13 -7.75
C CYS A 474 7.73 -5.62 -6.40
N ASN A 475 8.56 -4.98 -5.58
CA ASN A 475 8.13 -4.44 -4.29
C ASN A 475 7.09 -3.32 -4.43
N ALA A 476 7.21 -2.45 -5.45
CA ALA A 476 6.23 -1.39 -5.73
C ALA A 476 4.87 -1.98 -6.17
N CYS A 477 4.88 -3.00 -7.04
CA CYS A 477 3.66 -3.70 -7.44
C CYS A 477 3.02 -4.46 -6.27
N LEU A 478 3.85 -5.21 -5.50
CA LEU A 478 3.41 -5.92 -4.31
C LEU A 478 2.85 -4.98 -3.25
N TYR A 479 3.33 -3.73 -3.13
CA TYR A 479 2.76 -2.73 -2.22
C TYR A 479 1.30 -2.43 -2.58
N GLY A 480 1.01 -2.13 -3.84
CA GLY A 480 -0.36 -1.92 -4.31
C GLY A 480 -1.24 -3.16 -4.12
N LEU A 481 -0.73 -4.34 -4.47
CA LEU A 481 -1.46 -5.59 -4.28
C LEU A 481 -1.69 -5.93 -2.80
N ALA A 482 -0.75 -5.60 -1.91
CA ALA A 482 -0.90 -5.78 -0.47
C ALA A 482 -1.92 -4.83 0.15
N GLU A 483 -2.01 -3.59 -0.33
CA GLU A 483 -3.05 -2.65 0.10
C GLU A 483 -4.45 -3.07 -0.36
N SER A 484 -4.57 -3.71 -1.52
CA SER A 484 -5.86 -4.22 -2.02
C SER A 484 -6.29 -5.57 -1.45
N GLY A 485 -5.38 -6.32 -0.82
CA GLY A 485 -5.65 -7.69 -0.34
C GLY A 485 -5.77 -8.74 -1.46
N ARG A 486 -5.28 -8.46 -2.67
CA ARG A 486 -5.34 -9.39 -3.81
C ARG A 486 -4.19 -10.40 -3.78
N LEU A 487 -4.37 -11.44 -2.97
CA LEU A 487 -3.33 -12.41 -2.65
C LEU A 487 -2.85 -13.25 -3.84
N GLU A 488 -3.75 -13.67 -4.73
CA GLU A 488 -3.36 -14.54 -5.86
C GLU A 488 -2.43 -13.83 -6.85
N GLN A 489 -2.77 -12.59 -7.23
CA GLN A 489 -1.89 -11.75 -8.06
C GLN A 489 -0.56 -11.44 -7.36
N ALA A 490 -0.58 -11.23 -6.04
CA ALA A 490 0.66 -11.00 -5.27
C ALA A 490 1.57 -12.25 -5.26
N LYS A 491 1.00 -13.45 -5.17
CA LYS A 491 1.75 -14.71 -5.27
C LYS A 491 2.37 -14.92 -6.65
N GLU A 492 1.65 -14.55 -7.71
CA GLU A 492 2.19 -14.61 -9.08
C GLU A 492 3.47 -13.78 -9.16
N VAL A 493 3.43 -12.51 -8.75
CA VAL A 493 4.62 -11.63 -8.74
C VAL A 493 5.73 -12.18 -7.83
N PHE A 494 5.40 -12.76 -6.68
CA PHE A 494 6.38 -13.34 -5.77
C PHE A 494 7.07 -14.59 -6.35
N HIS A 495 6.30 -15.50 -6.93
CA HIS A 495 6.84 -16.71 -7.57
C HIS A 495 7.62 -16.38 -8.84
N GLU A 496 7.23 -15.35 -9.58
CA GLU A 496 8.00 -14.83 -10.70
C GLU A 496 9.36 -14.27 -10.25
N LEU A 497 9.39 -13.47 -9.19
CA LEU A 497 10.63 -12.95 -8.61
C LEU A 497 11.61 -14.10 -8.26
N MET A 498 11.06 -15.18 -7.71
CA MET A 498 11.80 -16.41 -7.43
C MET A 498 12.29 -17.14 -8.68
N ALA A 499 11.47 -17.21 -9.74
CA ALA A 499 11.81 -17.87 -10.99
C ALA A 499 12.90 -17.13 -11.79
N VAL A 500 12.94 -15.79 -11.69
CA VAL A 500 13.99 -14.95 -12.30
C VAL A 500 15.33 -15.07 -11.55
N GLY A 501 15.34 -15.71 -10.37
CA GLY A 501 16.55 -15.92 -9.57
C GLY A 501 16.93 -14.73 -8.70
N ILE A 502 16.01 -13.78 -8.51
CA ILE A 502 16.19 -12.66 -7.58
C ILE A 502 15.79 -13.16 -6.19
N SER A 503 16.66 -13.00 -5.19
CA SER A 503 16.33 -13.36 -3.81
C SER A 503 15.40 -12.31 -3.19
N PRO A 504 14.21 -12.70 -2.69
CA PRO A 504 13.33 -11.78 -1.98
C PRO A 504 14.04 -11.17 -0.77
N ASP A 505 13.78 -9.89 -0.51
CA ASP A 505 14.29 -9.19 0.66
C ASP A 505 13.24 -9.14 1.78
N THR A 506 13.61 -8.56 2.93
CA THR A 506 12.70 -8.37 4.06
C THR A 506 11.44 -7.58 3.67
N ILE A 507 11.57 -6.61 2.75
CA ILE A 507 10.44 -5.77 2.30
C ILE A 507 9.46 -6.61 1.48
N THR A 508 9.95 -7.47 0.58
CA THR A 508 9.12 -8.38 -0.22
C THR A 508 8.28 -9.30 0.68
N TYR A 509 8.89 -9.91 1.69
CA TYR A 509 8.17 -10.77 2.65
C TYR A 509 7.16 -9.99 3.50
N ASN A 510 7.52 -8.79 3.97
CA ASN A 510 6.60 -7.92 4.72
C ASN A 510 5.36 -7.57 3.90
N MET A 511 5.54 -7.26 2.61
CA MET A 511 4.44 -6.95 1.70
C MET A 511 3.52 -8.16 1.48
N MET A 512 4.09 -9.36 1.31
CA MET A 512 3.33 -10.59 1.20
C MET A 512 2.54 -10.91 2.47
N ILE A 513 3.16 -10.81 3.65
CA ILE A 513 2.48 -11.04 4.94
C ILE A 513 1.35 -10.04 5.14
N LYS A 514 1.55 -8.77 4.76
CA LYS A 514 0.51 -7.74 4.80
C LYS A 514 -0.64 -8.04 3.83
N CYS A 515 -0.34 -8.49 2.62
CA CYS A 515 -1.35 -8.94 1.65
C CYS A 515 -2.18 -10.11 2.19
N CYS A 516 -1.52 -11.12 2.77
CA CYS A 516 -2.20 -12.25 3.42
C CYS A 516 -3.10 -11.79 4.58
N ASN A 517 -2.67 -10.82 5.39
CA ASN A 517 -3.46 -10.25 6.49
C ASN A 517 -4.73 -9.58 5.95
N LYS A 518 -4.63 -8.70 4.95
CA LYS A 518 -5.81 -8.04 4.34
C LYS A 518 -6.75 -9.04 3.66
N ALA A 519 -6.22 -10.10 3.06
CA ALA A 519 -7.00 -11.17 2.46
C ALA A 519 -7.64 -12.14 3.49
N GLY A 520 -7.31 -12.02 4.78
CA GLY A 520 -7.77 -12.92 5.84
C GLY A 520 -7.17 -14.34 5.80
N ARG A 521 -6.06 -14.56 5.06
CA ARG A 521 -5.44 -15.88 4.84
C ARG A 521 -4.23 -16.07 5.75
N VAL A 522 -4.47 -16.28 7.05
CA VAL A 522 -3.44 -16.30 8.09
C VAL A 522 -2.47 -17.49 8.00
N ASP A 523 -2.93 -18.67 7.58
CA ASP A 523 -2.05 -19.84 7.38
C ASP A 523 -0.96 -19.58 6.33
N GLU A 524 -1.31 -18.83 5.29
CA GLU A 524 -0.34 -18.44 4.27
C GLU A 524 0.64 -17.40 4.80
N ALA A 525 0.19 -16.45 5.63
CA ALA A 525 1.08 -15.51 6.32
C ALA A 525 2.11 -16.24 7.20
N LEU A 526 1.69 -17.26 7.97
CA LEU A 526 2.57 -18.11 8.78
C LEU A 526 3.56 -18.89 7.92
N LYS A 527 3.12 -19.42 6.77
CA LYS A 527 3.99 -20.11 5.82
C LYS A 527 5.08 -19.16 5.29
N MET A 528 4.71 -17.96 4.86
CA MET A 528 5.65 -16.95 4.36
C MET A 528 6.64 -16.52 5.45
N PHE A 529 6.17 -16.36 6.69
CA PHE A 529 7.03 -16.05 7.84
C PHE A 529 8.04 -17.17 8.14
N SER A 530 7.60 -18.44 8.07
CA SER A 530 8.49 -19.59 8.24
C SER A 530 9.55 -19.68 7.13
N GLU A 531 9.17 -19.36 5.90
CA GLU A 531 10.06 -19.36 4.74
C GLU A 531 11.11 -18.24 4.84
N MET A 532 10.70 -17.04 5.28
CA MET A 532 11.59 -15.92 5.56
C MET A 532 12.66 -16.30 6.61
N ARG A 533 12.26 -17.06 7.65
CA ARG A 533 13.18 -17.55 8.69
C ARG A 533 14.15 -18.60 8.17
N GLN A 534 13.69 -19.54 7.34
CA GLN A 534 14.55 -20.58 6.76
C GLN A 534 15.62 -20.02 5.82
N ARG A 535 15.30 -18.91 5.12
CA ARG A 535 16.23 -18.25 4.20
C ARG A 535 17.21 -17.29 4.88
N GLY A 536 17.07 -17.08 6.20
CA GLY A 536 17.96 -16.21 6.97
C GLY A 536 17.79 -14.72 6.67
N CYS A 537 16.63 -14.29 6.16
CA CYS A 537 16.31 -12.87 6.02
C CYS A 537 16.21 -12.23 7.42
N TYR A 538 16.67 -10.99 7.55
CA TYR A 538 16.59 -10.27 8.83
C TYR A 538 15.14 -10.01 9.17
N LEU A 539 14.68 -10.55 10.30
CA LEU A 539 13.35 -10.31 10.84
C LEU A 539 13.30 -8.90 11.42
N ASP A 540 12.27 -8.14 11.07
CA ASP A 540 12.01 -6.84 11.69
C ASP A 540 10.76 -6.89 12.57
N GLU A 541 10.63 -5.88 13.43
CA GLU A 541 9.48 -5.75 14.32
C GLU A 541 8.16 -5.60 13.54
N ILE A 542 8.22 -5.02 12.33
CA ILE A 542 7.07 -4.79 11.46
C ILE A 542 6.48 -6.13 10.99
N THR A 543 7.34 -7.10 10.62
CA THR A 543 6.95 -8.46 10.24
C THR A 543 6.13 -9.11 11.36
N VAL A 544 6.67 -9.05 12.58
CA VAL A 544 6.10 -9.70 13.76
C VAL A 544 4.79 -9.04 14.17
N ASN A 545 4.73 -7.70 14.19
CA ASN A 545 3.51 -6.96 14.52
C ASN A 545 2.40 -7.22 13.51
N SER A 546 2.73 -7.26 12.20
CA SER A 546 1.76 -7.54 11.14
C SER A 546 1.20 -8.96 11.23
N LEU A 547 2.03 -9.92 11.66
CA LEU A 547 1.62 -11.31 11.86
C LEU A 547 0.77 -11.49 13.12
N ILE A 548 1.14 -10.83 14.24
CA ILE A 548 0.34 -10.81 15.46
C ILE A 548 -1.05 -10.22 15.18
N ASP A 549 -1.13 -9.08 14.48
CA ASP A 549 -2.41 -8.48 14.07
C ASP A 549 -3.25 -9.45 13.21
N ALA A 550 -2.62 -10.15 12.26
CA ALA A 550 -3.30 -11.14 11.43
C ALA A 550 -3.88 -12.30 12.27
N LEU A 551 -3.10 -12.82 13.22
CA LEU A 551 -3.51 -13.93 14.09
C LEU A 551 -4.69 -13.55 14.98
N TYR A 552 -4.71 -12.34 15.54
CA TYR A 552 -5.85 -11.83 16.31
C TYR A 552 -7.09 -11.62 15.44
N LYS A 553 -6.96 -11.09 14.21
CA LYS A 553 -8.10 -10.96 13.28
C LYS A 553 -8.73 -12.31 12.91
N ALA A 554 -7.95 -13.39 12.91
CA ALA A 554 -8.44 -14.74 12.67
C ALA A 554 -8.84 -15.51 13.95
N GLY A 555 -8.81 -14.86 15.12
CA GLY A 555 -9.17 -15.49 16.40
C GLY A 555 -8.19 -16.57 16.90
N ARG A 556 -6.93 -16.55 16.42
CA ARG A 556 -5.87 -17.53 16.78
C ARG A 556 -4.92 -16.95 17.84
N GLU A 557 -5.47 -16.62 19.00
CA GLU A 557 -4.78 -15.95 20.10
C GLU A 557 -3.53 -16.71 20.60
N ASP A 558 -3.62 -18.03 20.79
CA ASP A 558 -2.52 -18.85 21.33
C ASP A 558 -1.26 -18.77 20.46
N GLU A 559 -1.45 -18.75 19.14
CA GLU A 559 -0.36 -18.61 18.19
C GLU A 559 0.22 -17.19 18.18
N ALA A 560 -0.61 -16.16 18.37
CA ALA A 560 -0.16 -14.78 18.52
C ALA A 560 0.75 -14.62 19.75
N TRP A 561 0.38 -15.26 20.87
CA TRP A 561 1.22 -15.29 22.08
C TRP A 561 2.51 -16.08 21.90
N ASN A 562 2.47 -17.19 21.15
CA ASN A 562 3.68 -17.94 20.82
C ASN A 562 4.66 -17.10 19.98
N VAL A 563 4.15 -16.34 19.02
CA VAL A 563 4.94 -15.40 18.22
C VAL A 563 5.55 -14.29 19.09
N PHE A 564 4.77 -13.69 20.00
CA PHE A 564 5.25 -12.67 20.93
C PHE A 564 6.34 -13.20 21.88
N ARG A 565 6.13 -14.35 22.53
CA ARG A 565 7.14 -14.99 23.39
C ARG A 565 8.39 -15.37 22.61
N GLY A 566 8.22 -15.75 21.34
CA GLY A 566 9.30 -16.04 20.41
C GLY A 566 10.20 -14.85 20.07
N MET A 567 9.75 -13.60 20.28
CA MET A 567 10.55 -12.40 19.96
C MET A 567 11.89 -12.36 20.69
N LYS A 568 11.91 -12.76 21.98
CA LYS A 568 13.15 -12.85 22.77
C LYS A 568 14.14 -13.86 22.18
N ALA A 569 13.64 -14.99 21.68
CA ALA A 569 14.46 -16.01 21.02
C ALA A 569 14.94 -15.58 19.63
N MET A 570 14.29 -14.58 19.01
CA MET A 570 14.64 -14.00 17.72
C MET A 570 15.55 -12.76 17.85
N ASN A 571 16.02 -12.43 19.06
CA ASN A 571 16.78 -11.21 19.37
C ASN A 571 16.04 -9.89 19.00
N LEU A 572 14.71 -9.91 18.97
CA LEU A 572 13.89 -8.72 18.76
C LEU A 572 13.39 -8.21 20.11
N VAL A 573 13.46 -6.89 20.32
CA VAL A 573 12.93 -6.23 21.51
C VAL A 573 11.51 -5.76 21.19
N PRO A 574 10.50 -6.15 21.98
CA PRO A 574 9.15 -5.62 21.79
C PRO A 574 9.14 -4.09 21.90
N THR A 575 8.53 -3.42 20.93
CA THR A 575 8.35 -1.97 20.96
C THR A 575 6.94 -1.59 21.38
N VAL A 576 6.71 -0.29 21.60
CA VAL A 576 5.39 0.27 21.92
C VAL A 576 4.32 -0.19 20.91
N VAL A 577 4.68 -0.29 19.62
CA VAL A 577 3.77 -0.77 18.58
C VAL A 577 3.38 -2.24 18.79
N THR A 578 4.32 -3.10 19.19
CA THR A 578 4.04 -4.52 19.49
C THR A 578 3.04 -4.67 20.63
N TYR A 579 3.24 -3.94 21.73
CA TYR A 579 2.31 -3.95 22.85
C TYR A 579 0.94 -3.38 22.44
N ASN A 580 0.88 -2.30 21.68
CA ASN A 580 -0.38 -1.73 21.19
C ASN A 580 -1.17 -2.71 20.31
N THR A 581 -0.49 -3.44 19.42
CA THR A 581 -1.15 -4.47 18.59
C THR A 581 -1.75 -5.59 19.44
N LEU A 582 -1.03 -6.04 20.48
CA LEU A 582 -1.55 -7.05 21.42
C LEU A 582 -2.72 -6.53 22.25
N LEU A 583 -2.61 -5.30 22.78
CA LEU A 583 -3.68 -4.66 23.56
C LEU A 583 -4.95 -4.48 22.72
N ALA A 584 -4.81 -4.04 21.47
CA ALA A 584 -5.94 -3.92 20.53
C ALA A 584 -6.58 -5.29 20.23
N GLY A 585 -5.77 -6.34 20.06
CA GLY A 585 -6.24 -7.72 19.87
C GLY A 585 -7.03 -8.23 21.08
N LEU A 586 -6.46 -8.12 22.28
CA LEU A 586 -7.11 -8.51 23.55
C LEU A 586 -8.39 -7.71 23.82
N GLY A 587 -8.42 -6.45 23.42
CA GLY A 587 -9.60 -5.59 23.54
C GLY A 587 -10.75 -6.04 22.66
N LYS A 588 -10.49 -6.48 21.42
CA LYS A 588 -11.54 -7.03 20.54
C LYS A 588 -12.16 -8.32 21.07
N GLU A 589 -11.38 -9.14 21.75
CA GLU A 589 -11.83 -10.41 22.32
C GLU A 589 -12.50 -10.27 23.71
N GLY A 590 -12.52 -9.05 24.27
CA GLY A 590 -13.13 -8.80 25.58
C GLY A 590 -12.28 -9.23 26.79
N ARG A 591 -10.99 -9.53 26.61
CA ARG A 591 -10.09 -10.02 27.68
C ARG A 591 -9.42 -8.90 28.46
N VAL A 592 -10.22 -8.04 29.08
CA VAL A 592 -9.77 -6.80 29.75
C VAL A 592 -8.70 -7.04 30.82
N LYS A 593 -8.84 -8.09 31.65
CA LYS A 593 -7.88 -8.39 32.74
C LYS A 593 -6.46 -8.65 32.22
N LYS A 594 -6.34 -9.45 31.15
CA LYS A 594 -5.03 -9.73 30.51
C LYS A 594 -4.46 -8.49 29.82
N ALA A 595 -5.31 -7.63 29.26
CA ALA A 595 -4.86 -6.35 28.69
C ALA A 595 -4.29 -5.41 29.77
N MET A 596 -4.91 -5.35 30.95
CA MET A 596 -4.39 -4.58 32.09
C MET A 596 -3.04 -5.12 32.59
N GLU A 597 -2.90 -6.44 32.71
CA GLU A 597 -1.62 -7.08 33.06
C GLU A 597 -0.53 -6.73 32.03
N LEU A 598 -0.84 -6.84 30.74
CA LEU A 598 0.10 -6.52 29.65
C LEU A 598 0.51 -5.03 29.64
N PHE A 599 -0.41 -4.13 29.96
CA PHE A 599 -0.12 -2.70 30.08
C PHE A 599 0.82 -2.39 31.25
N GLN A 600 0.68 -3.10 32.38
CA GLN A 600 1.59 -2.98 33.52
C GLN A 600 2.98 -3.56 33.19
N ASP A 601 3.02 -4.73 32.54
CA ASP A 601 4.26 -5.38 32.10
C ASP A 601 5.08 -4.49 31.15
N MET A 602 4.42 -3.67 30.33
CA MET A 602 5.08 -2.70 29.44
C MET A 602 5.96 -1.71 30.22
N SER A 603 5.49 -1.27 31.40
CA SER A 603 6.25 -0.37 32.29
C SER A 603 7.43 -1.10 32.94
N HIS A 604 7.28 -2.38 33.27
CA HIS A 604 8.37 -3.22 33.81
C HIS A 604 9.48 -3.52 32.80
N HIS A 605 9.16 -3.50 31.50
CA HIS A 605 10.12 -3.73 30.41
C HIS A 605 10.81 -2.45 29.89
N ASN A 606 10.77 -1.34 30.63
CA ASN A 606 11.34 -0.04 30.24
C ASN A 606 10.79 0.53 28.91
N CYS A 607 9.56 0.17 28.53
CA CYS A 607 8.86 0.77 27.40
C CYS A 607 7.78 1.71 27.95
N PRO A 608 8.01 3.04 28.02
CA PRO A 608 6.99 3.95 28.55
C PRO A 608 5.77 3.98 27.62
N PRO A 609 4.54 3.84 28.15
CA PRO A 609 3.31 4.04 27.38
C PRO A 609 3.27 5.45 26.81
N ASN A 610 2.84 5.58 25.55
CA ASN A 610 2.61 6.89 24.91
C ASN A 610 1.10 7.13 24.77
N THR A 611 0.70 8.31 24.28
CA THR A 611 -0.70 8.68 24.06
C THR A 611 -1.48 7.62 23.24
N VAL A 612 -0.83 6.99 22.24
CA VAL A 612 -1.45 5.93 21.43
C VAL A 612 -1.70 4.65 22.24
N THR A 613 -0.78 4.27 23.13
CA THR A 613 -0.96 3.12 24.04
C THR A 613 -2.12 3.35 24.99
N TYR A 614 -2.20 4.55 25.58
CA TYR A 614 -3.32 4.92 26.43
C TYR A 614 -4.64 4.92 25.65
N ASN A 615 -4.69 5.53 24.46
CA ASN A 615 -5.88 5.53 23.60
C ASN A 615 -6.34 4.11 23.22
N THR A 616 -5.40 3.21 22.91
CA THR A 616 -5.70 1.80 22.61
C THR A 616 -6.30 1.10 23.83
N MET A 617 -5.80 1.42 25.02
CA MET A 617 -6.30 0.84 26.27
C MET A 617 -7.64 1.45 26.69
N LEU A 618 -7.85 2.75 26.49
CA LEU A 618 -9.14 3.42 26.67
C LEU A 618 -10.18 2.82 25.72
N ASP A 619 -9.84 2.57 24.45
CA ASP A 619 -10.72 1.92 23.47
C ASP A 619 -11.09 0.49 23.89
N CYS A 620 -10.11 -0.28 24.38
CA CYS A 620 -10.32 -1.61 24.95
C CYS A 620 -11.30 -1.59 26.13
N LEU A 621 -11.12 -0.65 27.07
CA LEU A 621 -11.96 -0.55 28.26
C LEU A 621 -13.37 -0.05 27.94
N SER A 622 -13.47 1.01 27.12
CA SER A 622 -14.75 1.59 26.70
C SER A 622 -15.60 0.60 25.89
N LYS A 623 -15.01 -0.18 24.98
CA LYS A 623 -15.75 -1.18 24.19
C LYS A 623 -16.25 -2.35 25.03
N ASN A 624 -15.53 -2.70 26.09
CA ASN A 624 -15.84 -3.85 26.93
C ASN A 624 -16.67 -3.52 28.19
N GLY A 625 -17.10 -2.26 28.35
CA GLY A 625 -17.99 -1.86 29.45
C GLY A 625 -17.28 -1.75 30.81
N GLU A 626 -16.01 -1.30 30.81
CA GLU A 626 -15.21 -1.06 32.01
C GLU A 626 -14.86 0.44 32.11
N THR A 627 -15.89 1.30 32.06
CA THR A 627 -15.71 2.76 31.97
C THR A 627 -15.02 3.40 33.19
N ASP A 628 -15.22 2.87 34.40
CA ASP A 628 -14.55 3.39 35.60
C ASP A 628 -13.03 3.22 35.53
N CYS A 629 -12.58 2.10 34.98
CA CYS A 629 -11.15 1.86 34.72
C CYS A 629 -10.64 2.82 33.63
N ALA A 630 -11.46 3.11 32.61
CA ALA A 630 -11.11 4.06 31.55
C ALA A 630 -10.97 5.50 32.07
N LEU A 631 -11.89 5.95 32.95
CA LEU A 631 -11.82 7.25 33.61
C LEU A 631 -10.57 7.38 34.48
N ASN A 632 -10.28 6.39 35.33
CA ASN A 632 -9.08 6.36 36.16
C ASN A 632 -7.80 6.43 35.31
N MET A 633 -7.79 5.77 34.16
CA MET A 633 -6.65 5.78 33.25
C MET A 633 -6.48 7.13 32.54
N LEU A 634 -7.58 7.78 32.13
CA LEU A 634 -7.55 9.12 31.54
C LEU A 634 -6.98 10.16 32.53
N TYR A 635 -7.36 10.09 33.81
CA TYR A 635 -6.74 10.92 34.85
C TYR A 635 -5.27 10.56 35.05
N GLY A 636 -4.92 9.27 35.07
CA GLY A 636 -3.54 8.79 35.17
C GLY A 636 -2.63 9.22 34.00
N MET A 637 -3.17 9.56 32.82
CA MET A 637 -2.40 10.17 31.73
C MET A 637 -1.85 11.54 32.13
N THR A 638 -2.68 12.36 32.79
CA THR A 638 -2.30 13.71 33.22
C THR A 638 -1.23 13.72 34.31
N GLU A 639 -1.18 12.68 35.15
CA GLU A 639 -0.14 12.52 36.19
C GLU A 639 1.22 12.09 35.62
N LYS A 640 1.27 11.53 34.41
CA LYS A 640 2.49 11.01 33.76
C LYS A 640 2.99 11.89 32.59
N ASP A 641 2.69 13.19 32.61
CA ASP A 641 3.07 14.18 31.57
C ASP A 641 2.62 13.80 30.14
N CYS A 642 1.60 12.94 30.00
CA CYS A 642 0.98 12.61 28.71
C CYS A 642 -0.33 13.41 28.57
N LEU A 643 -0.35 14.41 27.69
CA LEU A 643 -1.56 15.21 27.45
C LEU A 643 -2.61 14.37 26.70
N PRO A 644 -3.85 14.23 27.23
CA PRO A 644 -4.93 13.59 26.50
C PRO A 644 -5.29 14.40 25.24
N ASP A 645 -5.46 13.71 24.13
CA ASP A 645 -5.87 14.28 22.84
C ASP A 645 -7.39 14.16 22.62
N HIS A 646 -7.90 14.68 21.51
CA HIS A 646 -9.33 14.58 21.16
C HIS A 646 -9.81 13.11 21.15
N LEU A 647 -8.96 12.18 20.67
CA LEU A 647 -9.26 10.75 20.63
C LEU A 647 -9.40 10.15 22.04
N SER A 648 -8.55 10.55 22.99
CA SER A 648 -8.59 10.10 24.40
C SER A 648 -9.95 10.41 25.02
N TYR A 649 -10.38 11.68 24.90
CA TYR A 649 -11.67 12.12 25.45
C TYR A 649 -12.85 11.50 24.72
N ASN A 650 -12.85 11.49 23.38
CA ASN A 650 -13.94 10.94 22.58
C ASN A 650 -14.16 9.44 22.87
N THR A 651 -13.08 8.68 23.07
CA THR A 651 -13.15 7.24 23.36
C THR A 651 -13.77 6.94 24.72
N VAL A 652 -13.45 7.74 25.75
CA VAL A 652 -14.05 7.58 27.09
C VAL A 652 -15.50 8.07 27.10
N ILE A 653 -15.78 9.19 26.42
CA ILE A 653 -17.15 9.68 26.23
C ILE A 653 -18.00 8.60 25.56
N TYR A 654 -17.52 7.98 24.48
CA TYR A 654 -18.20 6.87 23.82
C TYR A 654 -18.47 5.68 24.77
N GLY A 655 -17.50 5.30 25.60
CA GLY A 655 -17.69 4.25 26.61
C GLY A 655 -18.79 4.59 27.61
N LEU A 656 -18.80 5.83 28.13
CA LEU A 656 -19.81 6.32 29.07
C LEU A 656 -21.21 6.36 28.44
N VAL A 657 -21.31 6.66 27.15
CA VAL A 657 -22.57 6.60 26.38
C VAL A 657 -23.09 5.19 26.28
N LYS A 658 -22.22 4.23 25.96
CA LYS A 658 -22.60 2.82 25.84
C LYS A 658 -23.19 2.25 27.14
N GLU A 659 -22.74 2.75 28.29
CA GLU A 659 -23.25 2.39 29.62
C GLU A 659 -24.37 3.31 30.14
N ASP A 660 -24.90 4.23 29.32
CA ASP A 660 -25.97 5.18 29.67
C ASP A 660 -25.60 6.19 30.79
N ARG A 661 -24.31 6.42 31.05
CA ARG A 661 -23.77 7.33 32.08
C ARG A 661 -23.61 8.77 31.56
N VAL A 662 -24.72 9.37 31.14
CA VAL A 662 -24.75 10.64 30.42
C VAL A 662 -24.14 11.83 31.19
N SER A 663 -24.42 11.92 32.50
CA SER A 663 -24.01 13.07 33.33
C SER A 663 -22.49 13.24 33.36
N GLU A 664 -21.79 12.11 33.43
CA GLU A 664 -20.33 12.04 33.47
C GLU A 664 -19.72 12.32 32.09
N ALA A 665 -20.36 11.86 31.02
CA ALA A 665 -19.97 12.18 29.64
C ALA A 665 -20.02 13.68 29.36
N ILE A 666 -21.11 14.36 29.78
CA ILE A 666 -21.25 15.83 29.65
C ILE A 666 -20.20 16.56 30.48
N TRP A 667 -19.98 16.11 31.73
CA TRP A 667 -18.96 16.71 32.58
C TRP A 667 -17.56 16.58 31.98
N LEU A 668 -17.22 15.41 31.43
CA LEU A 668 -15.93 15.15 30.80
C LEU A 668 -15.74 16.00 29.54
N PHE A 669 -16.78 16.21 28.74
CA PHE A 669 -16.75 17.14 27.61
C PHE A 669 -16.47 18.59 28.04
N HIS A 670 -17.07 19.05 29.14
CA HIS A 670 -16.76 20.37 29.67
C HIS A 670 -15.31 20.50 30.12
N GLN A 671 -14.69 19.43 30.64
CA GLN A 671 -13.25 19.43 30.93
C GLN A 671 -12.41 19.46 29.66
N MET A 672 -12.78 18.68 28.63
CA MET A 672 -12.12 18.71 27.33
C MET A 672 -12.14 20.13 26.75
N ARG A 673 -13.28 20.83 26.75
CA ARG A 673 -13.41 22.21 26.23
C ARG A 673 -12.49 23.24 26.88
N LYS A 674 -12.02 23.01 28.11
CA LYS A 674 -11.06 23.90 28.78
C LYS A 674 -9.65 23.76 28.22
N VAL A 675 -9.34 22.62 27.60
CA VAL A 675 -7.99 22.25 27.15
C VAL A 675 -7.90 22.19 25.62
N LEU A 676 -8.96 21.76 24.95
CA LEU A 676 -9.03 21.46 23.52
C LEU A 676 -10.34 21.97 22.91
N PHE A 677 -10.29 22.51 21.67
CA PHE A 677 -11.49 22.85 20.91
C PHE A 677 -12.19 21.58 20.37
N PRO A 678 -13.52 21.47 20.37
CA PRO A 678 -14.22 20.29 19.85
C PRO A 678 -13.92 20.04 18.36
N ASP A 679 -13.58 18.80 18.01
CA ASP A 679 -13.46 18.37 16.60
C ASP A 679 -14.78 17.75 16.10
N PHE A 680 -14.85 17.45 14.80
CA PHE A 680 -16.04 16.85 14.20
C PHE A 680 -16.41 15.49 14.83
N VAL A 681 -15.42 14.71 15.26
CA VAL A 681 -15.63 13.39 15.89
C VAL A 681 -16.22 13.55 17.28
N THR A 682 -15.80 14.59 18.03
CA THR A 682 -16.40 15.00 19.30
C THR A 682 -17.85 15.41 19.12
N LEU A 683 -18.20 16.13 18.04
CA LEU A 683 -19.59 16.43 17.72
C LEU A 683 -20.41 15.17 17.47
N CYS A 684 -19.92 14.25 16.64
CA CYS A 684 -20.60 12.98 16.36
C CYS A 684 -20.83 12.13 17.61
N SER A 685 -19.89 12.18 18.56
CA SER A 685 -19.97 11.39 19.80
C SER A 685 -20.94 11.99 20.82
N ILE A 686 -21.14 13.31 20.82
CA ILE A 686 -21.88 14.02 21.88
C ILE A 686 -23.27 14.49 21.46
N MET A 687 -23.45 14.88 20.20
CA MET A 687 -24.76 15.37 19.73
C MET A 687 -25.90 14.35 19.92
N PRO A 688 -25.71 13.04 19.66
CA PRO A 688 -26.77 12.06 19.93
C PRO A 688 -27.15 11.99 21.40
N ILE A 689 -26.17 12.15 22.32
CA ILE A 689 -26.38 12.14 23.76
C ILE A 689 -27.21 13.34 24.22
N LEU A 690 -26.83 14.55 23.80
CA LEU A 690 -27.49 15.78 24.22
C LEU A 690 -28.95 15.80 23.76
N LEU A 691 -29.21 15.28 22.55
CA LEU A 691 -30.55 15.20 21.98
C LEU A 691 -31.41 14.13 22.65
N ARG A 692 -30.87 12.94 22.93
CA ARG A 692 -31.58 11.89 23.70
C ARG A 692 -32.05 12.37 25.08
N ASN A 693 -31.35 13.33 25.68
CA ASN A 693 -31.66 13.88 27.01
C ASN A 693 -32.43 15.21 26.95
N GLY A 694 -32.91 15.63 25.78
CA GLY A 694 -33.71 16.85 25.61
C GLY A 694 -32.92 18.16 25.77
N MET A 695 -31.58 18.12 25.76
CA MET A 695 -30.70 19.29 25.88
C MET A 695 -30.47 19.96 24.52
N LEU A 696 -31.58 20.28 23.83
CA LEU A 696 -31.59 20.82 22.46
C LEU A 696 -30.79 22.13 22.33
N GLN A 697 -30.88 23.01 23.33
CA GLN A 697 -30.21 24.32 23.29
C GLN A 697 -28.68 24.20 23.36
N ASP A 698 -28.18 23.28 24.18
CA ASP A 698 -26.73 23.05 24.30
C ASP A 698 -26.19 22.40 23.02
N ALA A 699 -26.95 21.46 22.42
CA ALA A 699 -26.60 20.85 21.14
C ALA A 699 -26.53 21.89 20.01
N VAL A 700 -27.53 22.78 19.91
CA VAL A 700 -27.54 23.86 18.91
C VAL A 700 -26.41 24.86 19.14
N TYR A 701 -26.14 25.24 20.40
CA TYR A 701 -25.05 26.14 20.74
C TYR A 701 -23.68 25.56 20.33
N ILE A 702 -23.41 24.29 20.68
CA ILE A 702 -22.15 23.61 20.34
C ILE A 702 -21.99 23.52 18.82
N THR A 703 -23.07 23.18 18.11
CA THR A 703 -23.09 23.07 16.65
C THR A 703 -22.80 24.40 15.97
N ASN A 704 -23.45 25.49 16.42
CA ASN A 704 -23.18 26.83 15.93
C ASN A 704 -21.73 27.26 16.20
N THR A 705 -21.19 26.97 17.39
CA THR A 705 -19.79 27.32 17.70
C THR A 705 -18.76 26.59 16.83
N TYR A 706 -19.09 25.41 16.32
CA TYR A 706 -18.24 24.68 15.37
C TYR A 706 -18.33 25.24 13.94
N ILE A 707 -19.54 25.61 13.49
CA ILE A 707 -19.77 26.18 12.15
C ILE A 707 -19.00 27.50 11.95
N PHE A 708 -18.85 28.32 12.99
CA PHE A 708 -18.13 29.60 12.90
C PHE A 708 -16.59 29.49 12.98
N GLN A 709 -16.00 28.28 12.94
CA GLN A 709 -14.54 28.13 12.94
C GLN A 709 -13.94 28.33 11.52
N PRO A 710 -12.85 29.11 11.39
CA PRO A 710 -12.26 29.45 10.08
C PRO A 710 -11.58 28.29 9.34
N ASP A 711 -11.32 27.16 10.02
CA ASP A 711 -10.69 25.95 9.45
C ASP A 711 -11.70 24.81 9.15
N ALA A 712 -12.99 25.00 9.41
CA ALA A 712 -13.99 23.95 9.23
C ALA A 712 -14.37 23.78 7.75
N GLN A 713 -13.75 22.81 7.05
CA GLN A 713 -14.30 22.30 5.80
C GLN A 713 -15.63 21.60 6.10
N THR A 714 -16.74 22.27 5.77
CA THR A 714 -18.10 21.75 5.90
C THR A 714 -18.40 20.76 4.77
N ASP A 715 -17.72 19.62 4.78
CA ASP A 715 -17.94 18.57 3.80
C ASP A 715 -19.32 17.91 3.97
N ARG A 716 -20.01 17.69 2.85
CA ARG A 716 -21.33 17.03 2.76
C ARG A 716 -21.39 15.70 3.51
N PHE A 717 -20.31 14.91 3.45
CA PHE A 717 -20.22 13.59 4.06
C PHE A 717 -20.25 13.65 5.60
N SER A 718 -19.67 14.71 6.16
CA SER A 718 -19.60 14.93 7.60
C SER A 718 -21.00 15.12 8.18
N TRP A 719 -21.80 16.04 7.64
CA TRP A 719 -23.17 16.29 8.15
C TRP A 719 -24.12 15.09 7.99
N VAL A 720 -23.97 14.31 6.91
CA VAL A 720 -24.70 13.06 6.72
C VAL A 720 -24.34 12.04 7.80
N ALA A 721 -23.05 11.89 8.14
CA ALA A 721 -22.59 10.99 9.19
C ALA A 721 -23.06 11.44 10.59
N LEU A 722 -23.03 12.74 10.88
CA LEU A 722 -23.53 13.30 12.14
C LEU A 722 -25.03 13.02 12.31
N MET A 723 -25.84 13.37 11.30
CA MET A 723 -27.28 13.13 11.36
C MET A 723 -27.63 11.65 11.38
N GLY A 724 -26.87 10.79 10.70
CA GLY A 724 -27.01 9.34 10.80
C GLY A 724 -26.72 8.81 12.21
N GLY A 725 -25.69 9.35 12.89
CA GLY A 725 -25.38 9.01 14.28
C GLY A 725 -26.47 9.47 15.26
N ILE A 726 -26.99 10.68 15.06
CA ILE A 726 -28.09 11.24 15.88
C ILE A 726 -29.37 10.41 15.70
N LEU A 727 -29.73 10.05 14.46
CA LEU A 727 -30.91 9.25 14.15
C LEU A 727 -30.88 7.88 14.84
N ASN A 728 -29.72 7.22 14.85
CA ASN A 728 -29.57 5.89 15.43
C ASN A 728 -29.69 5.88 16.97
N GLU A 729 -29.19 6.91 17.66
CA GLU A 729 -29.13 6.90 19.13
C GLU A 729 -30.17 7.81 19.83
N ALA A 730 -30.53 8.96 19.25
CA ALA A 730 -31.47 9.92 19.86
C ALA A 730 -32.93 9.71 19.44
N GLY A 731 -33.17 8.94 18.38
CA GLY A 731 -34.50 8.70 17.82
C GLY A 731 -35.00 9.83 16.91
N ILE A 732 -36.11 9.58 16.22
CA ILE A 732 -36.63 10.41 15.13
C ILE A 732 -37.07 11.80 15.62
N ASP A 733 -37.83 11.87 16.71
CA ASP A 733 -38.46 13.13 17.16
C ASP A 733 -37.46 14.21 17.57
N GLU A 734 -36.41 13.84 18.30
CA GLU A 734 -35.36 14.78 18.72
C GLU A 734 -34.42 15.15 17.57
N SER A 735 -34.19 14.21 16.63
CA SER A 735 -33.46 14.47 15.38
C SER A 735 -34.17 15.52 14.52
N VAL A 736 -35.50 15.43 14.42
CA VAL A 736 -36.35 16.38 13.69
C VAL A 736 -36.31 17.76 14.33
N LYS A 737 -36.54 17.86 15.65
CA LYS A 737 -36.48 19.15 16.38
C LYS A 737 -35.12 19.84 16.25
N PHE A 738 -34.04 19.06 16.29
CA PHE A 738 -32.69 19.57 16.08
C PHE A 738 -32.47 20.13 14.68
N ALA A 739 -32.87 19.37 13.65
CA ALA A 739 -32.73 19.79 12.27
C ALA A 739 -33.60 21.03 11.95
N GLU A 740 -34.84 21.10 12.46
CA GLU A 740 -35.71 22.27 12.34
C GLU A 740 -35.08 23.51 12.97
N ARG A 741 -34.50 23.38 14.17
CA ARG A 741 -33.91 24.51 14.89
C ARG A 741 -32.63 25.03 14.23
N ILE A 742 -31.80 24.16 13.68
CA ILE A 742 -30.62 24.57 12.90
C ILE A 742 -31.05 25.25 11.60
N SER A 743 -32.04 24.69 10.91
CA SER A 743 -32.52 25.24 9.63
C SER A 743 -33.25 26.58 9.78
N SER A 744 -33.83 26.85 10.96
CA SER A 744 -34.43 28.14 11.28
C SER A 744 -33.44 29.31 11.44
N ASN A 745 -32.13 29.06 11.47
CA ASN A 745 -31.09 30.08 11.72
C ASN A 745 -30.53 30.73 10.43
N ASP A 746 -31.18 30.64 9.26
CA ASP A 746 -30.78 31.23 7.95
C ASP A 746 -29.35 30.90 7.45
N THR A 747 -28.59 30.08 8.17
CA THR A 747 -27.16 29.79 7.92
C THR A 747 -26.93 28.54 7.09
N PHE A 748 -27.93 27.65 7.00
CA PHE A 748 -27.89 26.42 6.20
C PHE A 748 -28.92 26.50 5.08
N GLN A 749 -28.46 26.73 3.85
CA GLN A 749 -29.32 26.73 2.64
C GLN A 749 -29.33 25.40 1.89
N ASN A 750 -28.54 24.40 2.34
CA ASN A 750 -28.33 23.11 1.64
C ASN A 750 -29.10 21.96 2.31
N ASP A 751 -29.51 20.98 1.52
CA ASP A 751 -30.35 19.82 1.89
C ASP A 751 -29.62 18.67 2.61
N TYR A 752 -28.39 18.89 3.07
CA TYR A 752 -27.52 17.86 3.66
C TYR A 752 -28.04 17.29 4.98
N LEU A 753 -28.81 18.08 5.74
CA LEU A 753 -29.48 17.63 6.96
C LEU A 753 -30.77 16.86 6.67
N LEU A 754 -31.38 17.11 5.52
CA LEU A 754 -32.69 16.58 5.11
C LEU A 754 -32.57 15.17 4.50
N CYS A 755 -31.53 14.93 3.69
CA CYS A 755 -31.34 13.64 2.99
C CYS A 755 -31.26 12.42 3.94
N PRO A 756 -30.50 12.44 5.05
CA PRO A 756 -30.41 11.31 5.97
C PRO A 756 -31.73 11.04 6.71
N LEU A 757 -32.46 12.10 7.09
CA LEU A 757 -33.76 12.01 7.76
C LEU A 757 -34.81 11.35 6.85
N ILE A 758 -34.89 11.80 5.59
CA ILE A 758 -35.82 11.22 4.60
C ILE A 758 -35.46 9.76 4.34
N LYS A 759 -34.19 9.44 4.10
CA LYS A 759 -33.76 8.06 3.83
C LYS A 759 -34.09 7.13 4.98
N PHE A 760 -33.80 7.54 6.22
CA PHE A 760 -34.11 6.76 7.41
C PHE A 760 -35.63 6.57 7.57
N LEU A 761 -36.43 7.63 7.47
CA LEU A 761 -37.90 7.53 7.56
C LEU A 761 -38.51 6.63 6.47
N CYS A 762 -37.95 6.65 5.27
CA CYS A 762 -38.35 5.74 4.19
C CYS A 762 -37.99 4.28 4.50
N GLU A 763 -36.81 4.00 5.08
CA GLU A 763 -36.39 2.65 5.49
C GLU A 763 -37.29 2.04 6.60
N TYR A 764 -37.80 2.87 7.52
CA TYR A 764 -38.75 2.44 8.57
C TYR A 764 -40.23 2.45 8.13
N LYS A 765 -40.51 2.56 6.83
CA LYS A 765 -41.86 2.54 6.20
C LYS A 765 -42.81 3.67 6.65
N THR A 766 -42.30 4.76 7.20
CA THR A 766 -43.08 5.96 7.56
C THR A 766 -42.93 7.02 6.46
N ALA A 767 -43.35 6.68 5.23
CA ALA A 767 -43.15 7.54 4.05
C ALA A 767 -43.98 8.85 4.10
N TRP A 768 -45.12 8.84 4.80
CA TRP A 768 -45.96 10.03 4.97
C TRP A 768 -45.31 11.08 5.89
N ASP A 769 -44.67 10.64 6.97
CA ASP A 769 -43.98 11.53 7.90
C ASP A 769 -42.74 12.16 7.26
N ALA A 770 -42.04 11.39 6.40
CA ALA A 770 -40.97 11.91 5.55
C ALA A 770 -41.46 13.02 4.60
N TYR A 771 -42.66 12.87 4.03
CA TYR A 771 -43.27 13.89 3.16
C TYR A 771 -43.64 15.16 3.93
N ASN A 772 -44.25 15.04 5.11
CA ASN A 772 -44.58 16.22 5.94
C ASN A 772 -43.31 16.99 6.35
N LEU A 773 -42.26 16.25 6.70
CA LEU A 773 -40.96 16.84 7.04
C LEU A 773 -40.37 17.61 5.85
N PHE A 774 -40.41 17.02 4.66
CA PHE A 774 -39.93 17.64 3.42
C PHE A 774 -40.63 18.99 3.14
N GLU A 775 -41.95 19.08 3.30
CA GLU A 775 -42.71 20.33 3.12
C GLU A 775 -42.35 21.39 4.18
N VAL A 776 -42.13 20.98 5.44
CA VAL A 776 -41.69 21.88 6.51
C VAL A 776 -40.32 22.50 6.20
N PHE A 777 -39.34 21.68 5.80
CA PHE A 777 -38.00 22.16 5.45
C PHE A 777 -37.97 23.06 4.20
N LYS A 778 -38.84 22.80 3.23
CA LYS A 778 -39.05 23.68 2.09
C LYS A 778 -39.65 25.03 2.50
N GLY A 779 -40.51 25.06 3.52
CA GLY A 779 -41.01 26.29 4.14
C GLY A 779 -39.91 27.16 4.76
N TYR A 780 -38.77 26.57 5.15
CA TYR A 780 -37.58 27.25 5.64
C TYR A 780 -36.60 27.70 4.54
N GLY A 781 -36.93 27.51 3.26
CA GLY A 781 -36.13 28.02 2.12
C GLY A 781 -34.97 27.13 1.67
N ILE A 782 -34.93 25.86 2.07
CA ILE A 782 -33.94 24.88 1.61
C ILE A 782 -34.24 24.46 0.17
N SER A 783 -33.23 24.46 -0.71
CA SER A 783 -33.35 23.96 -2.08
C SER A 783 -33.15 22.43 -2.13
N PRO A 784 -34.19 21.63 -2.39
CA PRO A 784 -34.05 20.18 -2.35
C PRO A 784 -33.36 19.66 -3.61
N THR A 785 -32.36 18.79 -3.45
CA THR A 785 -31.67 18.15 -4.59
C THR A 785 -32.31 16.81 -4.98
N ILE A 786 -31.84 16.23 -6.09
CA ILE A 786 -32.25 14.91 -6.59
C ILE A 786 -32.11 13.82 -5.52
N GLU A 787 -31.14 13.95 -4.60
CA GLU A 787 -30.90 12.98 -3.53
C GLU A 787 -31.94 13.04 -2.38
N ALA A 788 -32.67 14.14 -2.24
CA ALA A 788 -33.81 14.23 -1.33
C ALA A 788 -35.10 13.69 -2.00
N TYR A 789 -35.31 14.02 -3.27
CA TYR A 789 -36.50 13.58 -4.03
C TYR A 789 -36.51 12.07 -4.29
N ASN A 790 -35.39 11.47 -4.69
CA ASN A 790 -35.36 10.07 -5.11
C ASN A 790 -35.74 9.07 -4.00
N PRO A 791 -35.17 9.13 -2.78
CA PRO A 791 -35.57 8.24 -1.69
C PRO A 791 -37.01 8.48 -1.24
N LEU A 792 -37.46 9.73 -1.21
CA LEU A 792 -38.84 10.07 -0.84
C LEU A 792 -39.85 9.51 -1.85
N ILE A 793 -39.60 9.70 -3.14
CA ILE A 793 -40.40 9.14 -4.23
C ILE A 793 -40.40 7.62 -4.14
N SER A 794 -39.24 6.98 -4.00
CA SER A 794 -39.14 5.51 -3.87
C SER A 794 -39.91 4.99 -2.65
N GLY A 795 -39.77 5.63 -1.49
CA GLY A 795 -40.46 5.24 -0.26
C GLY A 795 -41.97 5.43 -0.35
N LEU A 796 -42.45 6.52 -0.96
CA LEU A 796 -43.88 6.76 -1.20
C LEU A 796 -44.46 5.75 -2.19
N LEU A 797 -43.70 5.37 -3.22
CA LEU A 797 -44.10 4.35 -4.20
C LEU A 797 -44.14 2.95 -3.57
N GLU A 798 -43.20 2.60 -2.68
CA GLU A 798 -43.24 1.35 -1.89
C GLU A 798 -44.44 1.30 -0.93
N ALA A 799 -44.82 2.44 -0.34
CA ALA A 799 -46.02 2.60 0.48
C ALA A 799 -47.33 2.64 -0.34
N ASN A 800 -47.25 2.48 -1.67
CA ASN A 800 -48.39 2.50 -2.60
C ASN A 800 -49.14 3.85 -2.67
N LEU A 801 -48.46 4.96 -2.35
CA LEU A 801 -48.99 6.33 -2.41
C LEU A 801 -48.59 7.02 -3.73
N VAL A 802 -48.99 6.42 -4.84
CA VAL A 802 -48.55 6.80 -6.20
C VAL A 802 -48.93 8.24 -6.58
N GLU A 803 -50.11 8.72 -6.18
CA GLU A 803 -50.59 10.07 -6.54
C GLU A 803 -49.76 11.19 -5.89
N VAL A 804 -49.30 10.99 -4.66
CA VAL A 804 -48.45 11.95 -3.94
C VAL A 804 -47.06 11.97 -4.57
N ALA A 805 -46.53 10.79 -4.92
CA ALA A 805 -45.28 10.68 -5.64
C ALA A 805 -45.35 11.36 -7.03
N GLU A 806 -46.44 11.19 -7.78
CA GLU A 806 -46.66 11.89 -9.06
C GLU A 806 -46.65 13.42 -8.89
N GLY A 807 -47.26 13.93 -7.81
CA GLY A 807 -47.22 15.35 -7.45
C GLY A 807 -45.79 15.86 -7.22
N LEU A 808 -45.00 15.13 -6.41
CA LEU A 808 -43.58 15.43 -6.18
C LEU A 808 -42.74 15.33 -7.45
N PHE A 809 -43.04 14.37 -8.32
CA PHE A 809 -42.35 14.21 -9.60
C PHE A 809 -42.64 15.37 -10.56
N ALA A 810 -43.88 15.87 -10.58
CA ALA A 810 -44.23 17.08 -11.32
C ALA A 810 -43.56 18.33 -10.74
N GLU A 811 -43.40 18.40 -9.42
CA GLU A 811 -42.70 19.49 -8.75
C GLU A 811 -41.19 19.47 -9.03
N MET A 812 -40.54 18.31 -8.91
CA MET A 812 -39.12 18.10 -9.23
C MET A 812 -38.78 18.64 -10.63
N LYS A 813 -39.67 18.40 -11.59
CA LYS A 813 -39.56 18.93 -12.96
C LYS A 813 -39.68 20.46 -13.06
N LYS A 814 -40.54 21.09 -12.24
CA LYS A 814 -40.74 22.56 -12.23
C LYS A 814 -39.56 23.30 -11.59
N VAL A 815 -38.93 22.69 -10.58
CA VAL A 815 -37.79 23.26 -9.85
C VAL A 815 -36.48 23.17 -10.65
N GLY A 816 -36.48 22.46 -11.79
CA GLY A 816 -35.31 22.32 -12.66
C GLY A 816 -34.39 21.16 -12.28
N CYS A 817 -34.81 20.27 -11.36
CA CYS A 817 -34.12 19.02 -11.09
C CYS A 817 -34.45 18.01 -12.18
N SER A 818 -33.46 17.62 -13.00
CA SER A 818 -33.65 16.60 -14.03
C SER A 818 -33.83 15.23 -13.39
N PRO A 819 -34.98 14.54 -13.59
CA PRO A 819 -35.13 13.17 -13.08
C PRO A 819 -34.12 12.24 -13.73
N ASP A 820 -33.56 11.33 -12.95
CA ASP A 820 -32.58 10.37 -13.43
C ASP A 820 -33.25 9.03 -13.82
N VAL A 821 -32.46 8.12 -14.38
CA VAL A 821 -32.93 6.78 -14.77
C VAL A 821 -33.52 6.01 -13.59
N ASN A 822 -33.06 6.26 -12.35
CA ASN A 822 -33.56 5.60 -11.15
C ASN A 822 -34.94 6.14 -10.75
N THR A 823 -35.17 7.46 -10.86
CA THR A 823 -36.49 8.07 -10.64
C THR A 823 -37.51 7.46 -11.59
N TYR A 824 -37.19 7.38 -12.89
CA TYR A 824 -38.09 6.77 -13.89
C TYR A 824 -38.30 5.28 -13.62
N ASN A 825 -37.25 4.51 -13.31
CA ASN A 825 -37.36 3.09 -13.02
C ASN A 825 -38.23 2.79 -11.78
N ALA A 826 -38.14 3.61 -10.73
CA ALA A 826 -38.98 3.47 -9.54
C ALA A 826 -40.47 3.65 -9.86
N PHE A 827 -40.82 4.67 -10.64
CA PHE A 827 -42.20 4.86 -11.12
C PHE A 827 -42.64 3.72 -12.04
N LEU A 828 -41.80 3.26 -12.96
CA LEU A 828 -42.13 2.15 -13.85
C LEU A 828 -42.42 0.85 -13.09
N ASP A 829 -41.64 0.53 -12.04
CA ASP A 829 -41.89 -0.65 -11.20
C ASP A 829 -43.18 -0.51 -10.39
N ALA A 830 -43.46 0.68 -9.85
CA ALA A 830 -44.69 0.97 -9.13
C ALA A 830 -45.94 0.90 -10.04
N TYR A 831 -45.88 1.46 -11.25
CA TYR A 831 -46.95 1.32 -12.25
C TYR A 831 -47.13 -0.13 -12.70
N GLY A 832 -46.04 -0.88 -12.84
CA GLY A 832 -46.07 -2.31 -13.15
C GLY A 832 -46.71 -3.16 -12.05
N LYS A 833 -46.47 -2.84 -10.77
CA LYS A 833 -47.11 -3.50 -9.61
C LYS A 833 -48.58 -3.12 -9.45
N SER A 834 -48.95 -1.87 -9.74
CA SER A 834 -50.32 -1.35 -9.63
C SER A 834 -51.19 -1.58 -10.88
N SER A 835 -50.66 -2.28 -11.89
CA SER A 835 -51.35 -2.60 -13.16
C SER A 835 -51.87 -1.37 -13.94
N ARG A 836 -51.22 -0.21 -13.78
CA ARG A 836 -51.53 1.05 -14.51
C ARG A 836 -50.73 1.16 -15.80
N ILE A 837 -51.17 0.46 -16.83
CA ILE A 837 -50.39 0.22 -18.07
C ILE A 837 -50.27 1.48 -18.93
N GLU A 838 -51.31 2.32 -19.01
CA GLU A 838 -51.24 3.60 -19.73
C GLU A 838 -50.20 4.57 -19.14
N GLY A 839 -50.04 4.55 -17.82
CA GLY A 839 -49.03 5.36 -17.13
C GLY A 839 -47.62 4.88 -17.44
N LEU A 840 -47.44 3.55 -17.56
CA LEU A 840 -46.16 2.91 -17.88
C LEU A 840 -45.65 3.34 -19.26
N PHE A 841 -46.47 3.26 -20.31
CA PHE A 841 -46.07 3.64 -21.67
C PHE A 841 -45.83 5.15 -21.80
N LYS A 842 -46.66 6.00 -21.16
CA LYS A 842 -46.44 7.45 -21.12
C LYS A 842 -45.12 7.82 -20.46
N LEU A 843 -44.74 7.13 -19.38
CA LEU A 843 -43.47 7.37 -18.71
C LEU A 843 -42.28 6.94 -19.57
N GLN A 844 -42.42 5.82 -20.28
CA GLN A 844 -41.42 5.33 -21.22
C GLN A 844 -41.19 6.34 -22.35
N GLU A 845 -42.26 6.84 -22.99
CA GLU A 845 -42.16 7.89 -24.02
C GLU A 845 -41.55 9.18 -23.47
N GLU A 846 -41.95 9.59 -22.26
CA GLU A 846 -41.37 10.77 -21.60
C GLU A 846 -39.86 10.60 -21.36
N MET A 847 -39.42 9.43 -20.93
CA MET A 847 -38.00 9.11 -20.70
C MET A 847 -37.18 9.26 -21.99
N HIS A 848 -37.68 8.75 -23.12
CA HIS A 848 -37.03 8.90 -24.43
C HIS A 848 -36.99 10.36 -24.90
N SER A 849 -38.10 11.10 -24.73
CA SER A 849 -38.21 12.50 -25.17
C SER A 849 -37.20 13.45 -24.50
N ARG A 850 -36.72 13.08 -23.29
CA ARG A 850 -35.77 13.87 -22.50
C ARG A 850 -34.31 13.44 -22.68
N GLY A 851 -34.02 12.48 -23.56
CA GLY A 851 -32.66 11.98 -23.79
C GLY A 851 -32.11 11.11 -22.65
N CYS A 852 -32.96 10.64 -21.73
CA CYS A 852 -32.59 9.63 -20.76
C CYS A 852 -32.69 8.27 -21.44
N THR A 853 -31.55 7.67 -21.81
CA THR A 853 -31.56 6.38 -22.50
C THR A 853 -32.04 5.28 -21.54
N PRO A 854 -33.09 4.52 -21.89
CA PRO A 854 -33.47 3.34 -21.13
C PRO A 854 -32.30 2.37 -21.05
N ASN A 855 -32.09 1.79 -19.88
CA ASN A 855 -31.08 0.76 -19.69
C ASN A 855 -31.73 -0.63 -19.64
N ASN A 856 -30.92 -1.68 -19.61
CA ASN A 856 -31.45 -3.05 -19.53
C ASN A 856 -32.36 -3.28 -18.31
N ILE A 857 -32.17 -2.53 -17.22
CA ILE A 857 -33.00 -2.59 -16.02
C ILE A 857 -34.39 -1.98 -16.30
N THR A 858 -34.46 -0.86 -17.01
CA THR A 858 -35.71 -0.20 -17.43
C THR A 858 -36.59 -1.16 -18.23
N TYR A 859 -36.03 -1.79 -19.28
CA TYR A 859 -36.79 -2.73 -20.11
C TYR A 859 -37.21 -4.00 -19.33
N ASN A 860 -36.35 -4.52 -18.45
CA ASN A 860 -36.70 -5.65 -17.58
C ASN A 860 -37.87 -5.34 -16.65
N ILE A 861 -37.93 -4.13 -16.09
CA ILE A 861 -39.03 -3.68 -15.23
C ILE A 861 -40.33 -3.61 -16.05
N ILE A 862 -40.27 -3.05 -17.25
CA ILE A 862 -41.43 -2.94 -18.14
C ILE A 862 -41.96 -4.33 -18.53
N ILE A 863 -41.09 -5.23 -18.99
CA ILE A 863 -41.46 -6.60 -19.37
C ILE A 863 -42.08 -7.34 -18.17
N SER A 864 -41.46 -7.24 -16.98
CA SER A 864 -42.00 -7.82 -15.74
C SER A 864 -43.37 -7.24 -15.36
N GLY A 865 -43.56 -5.92 -15.50
CA GLY A 865 -44.81 -5.21 -15.24
C GLY A 865 -45.94 -5.62 -16.19
N LEU A 866 -45.63 -5.75 -17.49
CA LEU A 866 -46.57 -6.20 -18.53
C LEU A 866 -47.02 -7.65 -18.29
N VAL A 867 -46.07 -8.55 -17.97
CA VAL A 867 -46.37 -9.95 -17.64
C VAL A 867 -47.25 -10.05 -16.38
N LYS A 868 -46.93 -9.30 -15.31
CA LYS A 868 -47.74 -9.27 -14.09
C LYS A 868 -49.16 -8.75 -14.34
N SER A 869 -49.30 -7.81 -15.27
CA SER A 869 -50.59 -7.25 -15.69
C SER A 869 -51.34 -8.12 -16.71
N LYS A 870 -50.88 -9.36 -16.95
CA LYS A 870 -51.46 -10.35 -17.88
C LYS A 870 -51.47 -9.93 -19.36
N MET A 871 -50.67 -8.94 -19.76
CA MET A 871 -50.51 -8.51 -21.15
C MET A 871 -49.28 -9.17 -21.78
N LEU A 872 -49.31 -10.50 -21.90
CA LEU A 872 -48.16 -11.29 -22.32
C LEU A 872 -47.75 -11.01 -23.78
N ASP A 873 -48.72 -10.87 -24.68
CA ASP A 873 -48.44 -10.67 -26.11
C ASP A 873 -47.67 -9.36 -26.35
N GLN A 874 -48.08 -8.26 -25.70
CA GLN A 874 -47.35 -6.98 -25.77
C GLN A 874 -45.95 -7.02 -25.16
N ALA A 875 -45.74 -7.88 -24.14
CA ALA A 875 -44.41 -8.09 -23.57
C ALA A 875 -43.49 -8.87 -24.51
N ILE A 876 -44.05 -9.76 -25.34
CA ILE A 876 -43.30 -10.49 -26.37
C ILE A 876 -43.00 -9.56 -27.55
N ASP A 877 -43.97 -8.77 -28.02
CA ASP A 877 -43.75 -7.79 -29.08
C ASP A 877 -42.62 -6.81 -28.69
N LEU A 878 -42.63 -6.31 -27.44
CA LEU A 878 -41.56 -5.45 -26.92
C LEU A 878 -40.20 -6.17 -26.84
N TYR A 879 -40.18 -7.46 -26.49
CA TYR A 879 -38.94 -8.23 -26.50
C TYR A 879 -38.38 -8.38 -27.92
N ASP A 880 -39.23 -8.71 -28.89
CA ASP A 880 -38.85 -8.85 -30.30
C ASP A 880 -38.33 -7.53 -30.87
N ASP A 881 -38.96 -6.40 -30.52
CA ASP A 881 -38.49 -5.05 -30.87
C ASP A 881 -37.10 -4.78 -30.26
N LEU A 882 -36.89 -5.10 -28.99
CA LEU A 882 -35.60 -4.90 -28.31
C LEU A 882 -34.48 -5.77 -28.89
N MET A 883 -34.79 -6.99 -29.32
CA MET A 883 -33.82 -7.88 -29.98
C MET A 883 -33.38 -7.37 -31.36
N SER A 884 -34.08 -6.40 -31.93
CA SER A 884 -33.67 -5.71 -33.16
C SER A 884 -32.67 -4.56 -32.93
N GLU A 885 -32.49 -4.15 -31.68
CA GLU A 885 -31.53 -3.12 -31.23
C GLU A 885 -30.31 -3.74 -30.51
N ASP A 886 -29.30 -2.95 -30.12
CA ASP A 886 -28.09 -3.40 -29.38
C ASP A 886 -28.38 -3.83 -27.91
N PHE A 887 -29.51 -4.48 -27.65
CA PHE A 887 -29.93 -4.95 -26.33
C PHE A 887 -29.23 -6.26 -25.94
N SER A 888 -28.85 -6.41 -24.67
CA SER A 888 -28.24 -7.63 -24.13
C SER A 888 -29.19 -8.31 -23.13
N PRO A 889 -29.90 -9.36 -23.54
CA PRO A 889 -30.85 -10.08 -22.68
C PRO A 889 -30.17 -10.70 -21.46
N THR A 890 -30.81 -10.54 -20.31
CA THR A 890 -30.33 -11.11 -19.04
C THR A 890 -31.28 -12.20 -18.54
N PRO A 891 -30.89 -13.01 -17.55
CA PRO A 891 -31.82 -13.94 -16.89
C PRO A 891 -33.08 -13.25 -16.34
N CYS A 892 -32.99 -11.96 -16.00
CA CYS A 892 -34.11 -11.13 -15.55
C CYS A 892 -35.07 -10.73 -16.68
N THR A 893 -34.65 -10.80 -17.94
CA THR A 893 -35.48 -10.57 -19.13
C THR A 893 -36.26 -11.85 -19.47
N TYR A 894 -35.56 -12.98 -19.59
CA TYR A 894 -36.16 -14.27 -19.95
C TYR A 894 -37.04 -14.84 -18.84
N GLY A 895 -36.67 -14.67 -17.56
CA GLY A 895 -37.39 -15.25 -16.43
C GLY A 895 -38.88 -14.88 -16.38
N PRO A 896 -39.26 -13.59 -16.38
CA PRO A 896 -40.65 -13.16 -16.41
C PRO A 896 -41.41 -13.62 -17.66
N LEU A 897 -40.81 -13.55 -18.85
CA LEU A 897 -41.44 -14.01 -20.10
C LEU A 897 -41.74 -15.51 -20.07
N ILE A 898 -40.76 -16.33 -19.67
CA ILE A 898 -40.90 -17.78 -19.52
C ILE A 898 -41.97 -18.10 -18.47
N ASP A 899 -41.97 -17.43 -17.30
CA ASP A 899 -42.98 -17.63 -16.27
C ASP A 899 -44.39 -17.24 -16.75
N GLY A 900 -44.51 -16.13 -17.48
CA GLY A 900 -45.77 -15.68 -18.09
C GLY A 900 -46.31 -16.66 -19.13
N LEU A 901 -45.44 -17.19 -19.99
CA LEU A 901 -45.79 -18.20 -20.99
C LEU A 901 -46.21 -19.54 -20.36
N LEU A 902 -45.51 -19.98 -19.33
CA LEU A 902 -45.86 -21.21 -18.61
C LEU A 902 -47.20 -21.06 -17.86
N LYS A 903 -47.44 -19.91 -17.22
CA LYS A 903 -48.71 -19.62 -16.54
C LYS A 903 -49.90 -19.50 -17.49
N SER A 904 -49.68 -19.03 -18.72
CA SER A 904 -50.70 -18.97 -19.78
C SER A 904 -50.88 -20.29 -20.53
N GLY A 905 -50.11 -21.33 -20.19
CA GLY A 905 -50.18 -22.65 -20.80
C GLY A 905 -49.45 -22.80 -22.14
N ARG A 906 -48.74 -21.76 -22.61
CA ARG A 906 -47.98 -21.76 -23.88
C ARG A 906 -46.58 -22.39 -23.70
N VAL A 907 -46.55 -23.65 -23.31
CA VAL A 907 -45.31 -24.36 -22.91
C VAL A 907 -44.27 -24.45 -24.03
N THR A 908 -44.70 -24.62 -25.28
CA THR A 908 -43.79 -24.74 -26.44
C THR A 908 -43.04 -23.43 -26.74
N GLN A 909 -43.70 -22.28 -26.59
CA GLN A 909 -43.05 -20.98 -26.76
C GLN A 909 -42.05 -20.70 -25.64
N ALA A 910 -42.37 -21.12 -24.40
CA ALA A 910 -41.44 -21.02 -23.28
C ALA A 910 -40.16 -21.87 -23.50
N GLU A 911 -40.29 -23.04 -24.12
CA GLU A 911 -39.15 -23.89 -24.50
C GLU A 911 -38.26 -23.22 -25.55
N ASN A 912 -38.87 -22.63 -26.57
CA ASN A 912 -38.13 -21.93 -27.61
C ASN A 912 -37.33 -20.75 -27.04
N LEU A 913 -37.94 -19.91 -26.20
CA LEU A 913 -37.26 -18.80 -25.53
C LEU A 913 -36.15 -19.25 -24.59
N PHE A 914 -36.32 -20.39 -23.91
CA PHE A 914 -35.24 -20.94 -23.08
C PHE A 914 -34.05 -21.44 -23.93
N ASN A 915 -34.31 -22.06 -25.08
CA ASN A 915 -33.24 -22.50 -25.97
C ASN A 915 -32.53 -21.31 -26.62
N GLU A 916 -33.26 -20.28 -27.04
CA GLU A 916 -32.71 -19.02 -27.55
C GLU A 916 -31.79 -18.36 -26.51
N MET A 917 -32.20 -18.32 -25.23
CA MET A 917 -31.37 -17.83 -24.14
C MET A 917 -30.02 -18.56 -24.06
N VAL A 918 -30.01 -19.88 -24.23
CA VAL A 918 -28.80 -20.70 -24.18
C VAL A 918 -27.93 -20.49 -25.43
N GLU A 919 -28.54 -20.38 -26.62
CA GLU A 919 -27.85 -20.11 -27.88
C GLU A 919 -27.19 -18.72 -27.90
N TYR A 920 -27.84 -17.72 -27.31
CA TYR A 920 -27.30 -16.36 -27.14
C TYR A 920 -26.18 -16.29 -26.09
N GLY A 921 -25.88 -17.39 -25.38
CA GLY A 921 -24.82 -17.48 -24.38
C GLY A 921 -25.19 -16.91 -23.00
N CYS A 922 -26.47 -16.62 -22.76
CA CYS A 922 -26.96 -16.16 -21.46
C CYS A 922 -27.11 -17.37 -20.52
N LYS A 923 -26.27 -17.45 -19.48
CA LYS A 923 -26.24 -18.62 -18.59
C LYS A 923 -27.51 -18.66 -17.71
N PRO A 924 -28.30 -19.75 -17.74
CA PRO A 924 -29.45 -19.89 -16.86
C PRO A 924 -29.03 -19.92 -15.39
N ASN A 925 -29.86 -19.33 -14.53
CA ASN A 925 -29.68 -19.37 -13.08
C ASN A 925 -30.70 -20.33 -12.43
N CYS A 926 -30.53 -20.57 -11.12
CA CYS A 926 -31.43 -21.43 -10.33
C CYS A 926 -32.91 -21.02 -10.47
N VAL A 927 -33.20 -19.72 -10.54
CA VAL A 927 -34.57 -19.18 -10.62
C VAL A 927 -35.26 -19.58 -11.91
N ILE A 928 -34.59 -19.50 -13.06
CA ILE A 928 -35.17 -19.89 -14.37
C ILE A 928 -35.46 -21.39 -14.41
N TYR A 929 -34.53 -22.20 -13.90
CA TYR A 929 -34.76 -23.65 -13.76
C TYR A 929 -35.96 -23.95 -12.85
N ASN A 930 -36.10 -23.23 -11.73
CA ASN A 930 -37.25 -23.36 -10.83
C ASN A 930 -38.57 -22.95 -11.49
N ILE A 931 -38.57 -21.89 -12.32
CA ILE A 931 -39.74 -21.47 -13.12
C ILE A 931 -40.15 -22.57 -14.09
N LEU A 932 -39.20 -23.15 -14.83
CA LEU A 932 -39.45 -24.23 -15.78
C LEU A 932 -39.97 -25.49 -15.10
N ILE A 933 -39.33 -25.95 -14.03
CA ILE A 933 -39.74 -27.14 -13.28
C ILE A 933 -41.17 -26.96 -12.73
N ASN A 934 -41.48 -25.79 -12.16
CA ASN A 934 -42.81 -25.47 -11.67
C ASN A 934 -43.85 -25.40 -12.80
N GLY A 935 -43.49 -24.79 -13.94
CA GLY A 935 -44.34 -24.69 -15.11
C GLY A 935 -44.67 -26.05 -15.72
N TYR A 936 -43.66 -26.90 -15.95
CA TYR A 936 -43.85 -28.28 -16.42
C TYR A 936 -44.66 -29.11 -15.42
N GLY A 937 -44.39 -28.94 -14.12
CA GLY A 937 -45.16 -29.59 -13.07
C GLY A 937 -46.65 -29.24 -13.09
N LYS A 938 -46.98 -27.96 -13.24
CA LYS A 938 -48.37 -27.49 -13.36
C LYS A 938 -49.03 -27.92 -14.68
N ALA A 939 -48.26 -28.02 -15.76
CA ALA A 939 -48.71 -28.56 -17.03
C ALA A 939 -48.89 -30.11 -17.01
N GLY A 940 -48.41 -30.79 -15.95
CA GLY A 940 -48.48 -32.24 -15.79
C GLY A 940 -47.34 -33.02 -16.47
N ASP A 941 -46.34 -32.35 -17.06
CA ASP A 941 -45.20 -32.98 -17.71
C ASP A 941 -44.04 -33.22 -16.73
N VAL A 942 -44.22 -34.27 -15.93
CA VAL A 942 -43.31 -34.64 -14.84
C VAL A 942 -41.96 -35.15 -15.37
N VAL A 943 -41.96 -35.76 -16.56
CA VAL A 943 -40.74 -36.29 -17.19
C VAL A 943 -39.82 -35.13 -17.56
N LYS A 944 -40.35 -34.08 -18.21
CA LYS A 944 -39.58 -32.87 -18.52
C LYS A 944 -39.13 -32.13 -17.27
N ALA A 945 -39.97 -32.05 -16.22
CA ALA A 945 -39.58 -31.45 -14.96
C ALA A 945 -38.33 -32.13 -14.34
N LEU A 946 -38.32 -33.47 -14.31
CA LEU A 946 -37.18 -34.27 -13.82
C LEU A 946 -35.93 -34.14 -14.69
N GLN A 947 -36.09 -34.13 -16.02
CA GLN A 947 -34.98 -33.92 -16.96
C GLN A 947 -34.36 -32.53 -16.78
N THR A 948 -35.20 -31.51 -16.57
CA THR A 948 -34.79 -30.13 -16.36
C THR A 948 -34.00 -29.97 -15.05
N PHE A 949 -34.45 -30.62 -13.96
CA PHE A 949 -33.71 -30.66 -12.70
C PHE A 949 -32.35 -31.37 -12.83
N LYS A 950 -32.29 -32.51 -13.51
CA LYS A 950 -31.02 -33.21 -13.78
C LYS A 950 -30.07 -32.38 -14.65
N ARG A 951 -30.60 -31.64 -15.61
CA ARG A 951 -29.81 -30.73 -16.45
C ARG A 951 -29.19 -29.61 -15.61
N MET A 952 -29.95 -29.00 -14.70
CA MET A 952 -29.47 -27.99 -13.76
C MET A 952 -28.24 -28.48 -12.96
N VAL A 953 -28.32 -29.69 -12.41
CA VAL A 953 -27.21 -30.31 -11.65
C VAL A 953 -26.00 -30.60 -12.55
N LYS A 954 -26.22 -31.12 -13.77
CA LYS A 954 -25.15 -31.43 -14.73
C LYS A 954 -24.40 -30.18 -15.20
N GLU A 955 -25.09 -29.05 -15.31
CA GLU A 955 -24.52 -27.75 -15.68
C GLU A 955 -23.79 -27.06 -14.51
N GLY A 956 -23.71 -27.70 -13.34
CA GLY A 956 -22.99 -27.20 -12.17
C GLY A 956 -23.74 -26.13 -11.37
N ILE A 957 -25.04 -25.95 -11.63
CA ILE A 957 -25.89 -25.02 -10.88
C ILE A 957 -26.41 -25.75 -9.65
N ARG A 958 -26.00 -25.31 -8.45
CA ARG A 958 -26.40 -25.92 -7.19
C ARG A 958 -27.91 -25.67 -6.93
N PRO A 959 -28.74 -26.73 -6.79
CA PRO A 959 -30.13 -26.57 -6.40
C PRO A 959 -30.27 -25.95 -5.01
N ASP A 960 -31.26 -25.07 -4.84
CA ASP A 960 -31.63 -24.52 -3.54
C ASP A 960 -32.79 -25.30 -2.91
N VAL A 961 -33.13 -24.99 -1.64
CA VAL A 961 -34.25 -25.63 -0.94
C VAL A 961 -35.52 -25.55 -1.78
N LYS A 962 -35.79 -24.38 -2.39
CA LYS A 962 -36.96 -24.11 -3.23
C LYS A 962 -37.00 -24.98 -4.50
N SER A 963 -35.86 -25.27 -5.12
CA SER A 963 -35.75 -26.19 -6.27
C SER A 963 -36.26 -27.58 -5.89
N TYR A 964 -35.80 -28.10 -4.77
CA TYR A 964 -36.25 -29.39 -4.24
C TYR A 964 -37.72 -29.32 -3.81
N THR A 965 -38.17 -28.27 -3.11
CA THR A 965 -39.58 -28.11 -2.72
C THR A 965 -40.51 -28.11 -3.94
N ILE A 966 -40.14 -27.38 -4.99
CA ILE A 966 -40.91 -27.35 -6.25
C ILE A 966 -40.93 -28.75 -6.86
N LEU A 967 -39.78 -29.41 -7.02
CA LEU A 967 -39.71 -30.74 -7.62
C LEU A 967 -40.52 -31.78 -6.83
N ILE A 968 -40.37 -31.81 -5.50
CA ILE A 968 -41.14 -32.65 -4.59
C ILE A 968 -42.64 -32.40 -4.76
N ASN A 969 -43.07 -31.13 -4.85
CA ASN A 969 -44.48 -30.80 -5.10
C ASN A 969 -44.95 -31.36 -6.46
N THR A 970 -44.16 -31.19 -7.51
CA THR A 970 -44.50 -31.73 -8.84
C THR A 970 -44.64 -33.25 -8.83
N LEU A 971 -43.77 -33.96 -8.09
CA LEU A 971 -43.81 -35.41 -7.96
C LEU A 971 -45.01 -35.90 -7.15
N TYR A 972 -45.39 -35.20 -6.07
CA TYR A 972 -46.60 -35.53 -5.32
C TYR A 972 -47.88 -35.25 -6.12
N MET A 973 -47.95 -34.15 -6.88
CA MET A 973 -49.08 -33.88 -7.78
C MET A 973 -49.23 -34.96 -8.87
N ALA A 974 -48.12 -35.59 -9.24
CA ALA A 974 -48.08 -36.71 -10.18
C ALA A 974 -48.32 -38.10 -9.56
N GLY A 975 -48.48 -38.18 -8.24
CA GLY A 975 -48.64 -39.46 -7.51
C GLY A 975 -47.36 -40.28 -7.35
N ARG A 976 -46.18 -39.73 -7.64
CA ARG A 976 -44.87 -40.42 -7.53
C ARG A 976 -44.23 -40.19 -6.16
N ALA A 977 -44.85 -40.73 -5.11
CA ALA A 977 -44.44 -40.47 -3.72
C ALA A 977 -43.02 -40.98 -3.37
N GLU A 978 -42.60 -42.13 -3.91
CA GLU A 978 -41.26 -42.68 -3.63
C GLU A 978 -40.13 -41.81 -4.17
N ASP A 979 -40.30 -41.28 -5.39
CA ASP A 979 -39.31 -40.37 -5.97
C ASP A 979 -39.23 -39.07 -5.18
N ALA A 980 -40.37 -38.58 -4.66
CA ALA A 980 -40.42 -37.39 -3.83
C ALA A 980 -39.65 -37.56 -2.51
N LEU A 981 -39.78 -38.73 -1.86
CA LEU A 981 -38.99 -39.08 -0.67
C LEU A 981 -37.50 -39.19 -0.97
N CYS A 982 -37.12 -39.78 -2.10
CA CYS A 982 -35.72 -39.87 -2.50
C CYS A 982 -35.07 -38.49 -2.64
N TYR A 983 -35.75 -37.54 -3.29
CA TYR A 983 -35.25 -36.16 -3.43
C TYR A 983 -35.28 -35.38 -2.11
N PHE A 984 -36.17 -35.70 -1.18
CA PHE A 984 -36.14 -35.12 0.17
C PHE A 984 -34.92 -35.58 0.97
N GLU A 985 -34.56 -36.86 0.89
CA GLU A 985 -33.33 -37.38 1.50
C GLU A 985 -32.07 -36.83 0.81
N GLU A 986 -32.09 -36.65 -0.52
CA GLU A 986 -31.01 -35.98 -1.24
C GLU A 986 -30.81 -34.53 -0.76
N LEU A 987 -31.90 -33.78 -0.50
CA LEU A 987 -31.83 -32.44 0.08
C LEU A 987 -31.13 -32.45 1.46
N ARG A 988 -31.36 -33.48 2.28
CA ARG A 988 -30.69 -33.61 3.59
C ARG A 988 -29.20 -33.89 3.46
N VAL A 989 -28.82 -34.82 2.57
CA VAL A 989 -27.42 -35.22 2.37
C VAL A 989 -26.57 -34.09 1.78
N THR A 990 -27.18 -33.21 0.99
CA THR A 990 -26.50 -32.04 0.39
C THR A 990 -26.25 -30.88 1.37
N GLY A 991 -26.64 -31.04 2.64
CA GLY A 991 -26.43 -30.06 3.71
C GLY A 991 -27.37 -28.85 3.64
N LEU A 992 -28.49 -28.97 2.93
CA LEU A 992 -29.55 -27.97 2.92
C LEU A 992 -30.58 -28.31 3.99
N GLU A 993 -30.92 -27.34 4.86
CA GLU A 993 -31.94 -27.54 5.89
C GLU A 993 -33.34 -27.39 5.29
N PRO A 994 -34.23 -28.40 5.41
CA PRO A 994 -35.61 -28.26 4.94
C PRO A 994 -36.36 -27.21 5.77
N ASP A 995 -37.08 -26.32 5.10
CA ASP A 995 -37.89 -25.28 5.72
C ASP A 995 -39.30 -25.77 6.10
N LEU A 996 -40.04 -24.94 6.83
CA LEU A 996 -41.45 -25.19 7.22
C LEU A 996 -42.32 -25.57 6.02
N ILE A 997 -42.13 -24.90 4.88
CA ILE A 997 -42.92 -25.13 3.66
C ILE A 997 -42.63 -26.53 3.10
N THR A 998 -41.37 -26.96 3.11
CA THR A 998 -40.96 -28.29 2.63
C THR A 998 -41.53 -29.40 3.50
N TYR A 999 -41.47 -29.28 4.83
CA TYR A 999 -42.11 -30.25 5.74
C TYR A 999 -43.63 -30.29 5.54
N ASN A 1000 -44.28 -29.13 5.48
CA ASN A 1000 -45.73 -29.05 5.25
C ASN A 1000 -46.16 -29.74 3.95
N LEU A 1001 -45.38 -29.54 2.89
CA LEU A 1001 -45.60 -30.15 1.61
C LEU A 1001 -45.39 -31.67 1.64
N MET A 1002 -44.33 -32.15 2.30
CA MET A 1002 -44.06 -33.57 2.49
C MET A 1002 -45.17 -34.26 3.29
N ILE A 1003 -45.56 -33.68 4.43
CA ILE A 1003 -46.63 -34.19 5.29
C ILE A 1003 -47.96 -34.27 4.53
N ASN A 1004 -48.33 -33.22 3.79
CA ASN A 1004 -49.53 -33.22 2.98
C ASN A 1004 -49.45 -34.20 1.79
N GLY A 1005 -48.28 -34.30 1.15
CA GLY A 1005 -48.01 -35.21 0.03
C GLY A 1005 -48.11 -36.68 0.44
N LEU A 1006 -47.45 -37.07 1.54
CA LEU A 1006 -47.53 -38.41 2.12
C LEU A 1006 -48.93 -38.74 2.64
N GLY A 1007 -49.61 -37.75 3.23
CA GLY A 1007 -51.00 -37.89 3.64
C GLY A 1007 -51.94 -38.17 2.47
N LYS A 1008 -51.76 -37.49 1.33
CA LYS A 1008 -52.51 -37.79 0.08
C LYS A 1008 -52.18 -39.17 -0.49
N ALA A 1009 -50.92 -39.60 -0.38
CA ALA A 1009 -50.46 -40.92 -0.78
C ALA A 1009 -50.84 -42.04 0.22
N GLN A 1010 -51.58 -41.73 1.30
CA GLN A 1010 -52.00 -42.66 2.36
C GLN A 1010 -50.85 -43.30 3.15
N ARG A 1011 -49.66 -42.68 3.17
CA ARG A 1011 -48.48 -43.11 3.96
C ARG A 1011 -48.41 -42.36 5.29
N LEU A 1012 -49.43 -42.55 6.12
CA LEU A 1012 -49.67 -41.72 7.31
C LEU A 1012 -48.63 -41.86 8.43
N GLN A 1013 -48.05 -43.05 8.60
CA GLN A 1013 -47.01 -43.29 9.61
C GLN A 1013 -45.74 -42.46 9.35
N GLU A 1014 -45.33 -42.35 8.08
CA GLU A 1014 -44.18 -41.53 7.69
C GLU A 1014 -44.47 -40.03 7.79
N ALA A 1015 -45.71 -39.62 7.56
CA ALA A 1015 -46.14 -38.24 7.76
C ALA A 1015 -46.06 -37.82 9.25
N ILE A 1016 -46.37 -38.73 10.19
CA ILE A 1016 -46.19 -38.51 11.63
C ILE A 1016 -44.72 -38.41 11.99
N ALA A 1017 -43.89 -39.34 11.49
CA ALA A 1017 -42.46 -39.32 11.76
C ALA A 1017 -41.80 -38.01 11.32
N LEU A 1018 -42.20 -37.46 10.16
CA LEU A 1018 -41.73 -36.15 9.70
C LEU A 1018 -42.26 -34.97 10.53
N PHE A 1019 -43.46 -35.09 11.10
CA PHE A 1019 -44.02 -34.08 12.00
C PHE A 1019 -43.26 -34.03 13.33
N ASP A 1020 -42.93 -35.19 13.90
CA ASP A 1020 -42.13 -35.28 15.13
C ASP A 1020 -40.69 -34.77 14.88
N GLU A 1021 -40.07 -35.17 13.76
CA GLU A 1021 -38.73 -34.69 13.37
C GLU A 1021 -38.69 -33.16 13.20
N MET A 1022 -39.75 -32.57 12.63
CA MET A 1022 -39.87 -31.12 12.46
C MET A 1022 -39.85 -30.39 13.81
N GLN A 1023 -40.55 -30.93 14.81
CA GLN A 1023 -40.56 -30.36 16.17
C GLN A 1023 -39.21 -30.50 16.88
N ASP A 1024 -38.55 -31.66 16.77
CA ASP A 1024 -37.25 -31.94 17.38
C ASP A 1024 -36.13 -31.02 16.85
N ARG A 1025 -36.23 -30.61 15.58
CA ARG A 1025 -35.31 -29.65 14.95
C ARG A 1025 -35.62 -28.18 15.27
N GLY A 1026 -36.64 -27.91 16.08
CA GLY A 1026 -37.03 -26.55 16.48
C GLY A 1026 -37.79 -25.77 15.39
N ILE A 1027 -38.34 -26.45 14.37
CA ILE A 1027 -39.20 -25.82 13.36
C ILE A 1027 -40.65 -25.91 13.87
N PHE A 1028 -41.25 -24.78 14.19
CA PHE A 1028 -42.59 -24.75 14.79
C PHE A 1028 -43.70 -25.03 13.77
N PRO A 1029 -44.56 -26.06 13.99
CA PRO A 1029 -45.71 -26.33 13.13
C PRO A 1029 -46.70 -25.16 13.09
N ASP A 1030 -47.19 -24.86 11.90
CA ASP A 1030 -48.21 -23.84 11.67
C ASP A 1030 -49.61 -24.46 11.56
N LEU A 1031 -50.64 -23.59 11.48
CA LEU A 1031 -52.03 -24.04 11.34
C LEU A 1031 -52.24 -24.91 10.08
N TYR A 1032 -51.44 -24.72 9.02
CA TYR A 1032 -51.52 -25.53 7.80
C TYR A 1032 -51.04 -26.96 8.03
N THR A 1033 -49.97 -27.14 8.82
CA THR A 1033 -49.40 -28.45 9.18
C THR A 1033 -50.46 -29.33 9.85
N TYR A 1034 -51.05 -28.82 10.93
CA TYR A 1034 -52.09 -29.52 11.68
C TYR A 1034 -53.34 -29.78 10.83
N ASN A 1035 -53.79 -28.78 10.06
CA ASN A 1035 -54.94 -28.95 9.16
C ASN A 1035 -54.73 -30.04 8.11
N SER A 1036 -53.51 -30.15 7.58
CA SER A 1036 -53.14 -31.17 6.60
C SER A 1036 -53.16 -32.56 7.22
N LEU A 1037 -52.63 -32.73 8.43
CA LEU A 1037 -52.66 -34.00 9.17
C LEU A 1037 -54.09 -34.40 9.54
N ILE A 1038 -54.86 -33.49 10.15
CA ILE A 1038 -56.27 -33.70 10.54
C ILE A 1038 -57.11 -34.13 9.32
N LEU A 1039 -56.93 -33.46 8.17
CA LEU A 1039 -57.65 -33.81 6.94
C LEU A 1039 -57.26 -35.20 6.41
N ASN A 1040 -55.97 -35.53 6.40
CA ASN A 1040 -55.51 -36.79 5.85
C ASN A 1040 -55.84 -37.98 6.78
N PHE A 1041 -55.73 -37.83 8.10
CA PHE A 1041 -56.23 -38.81 9.08
C PHE A 1041 -57.74 -38.99 8.98
N GLY A 1042 -58.48 -37.88 8.85
CA GLY A 1042 -59.93 -37.92 8.64
C GLY A 1042 -60.32 -38.70 7.38
N LYS A 1043 -59.64 -38.47 6.25
CA LYS A 1043 -59.88 -39.24 5.01
C LYS A 1043 -59.58 -40.75 5.14
N ALA A 1044 -58.65 -41.12 6.00
CA ALA A 1044 -58.27 -42.51 6.25
C ALA A 1044 -59.13 -43.20 7.32
N GLY A 1045 -60.07 -42.48 7.96
CA GLY A 1045 -60.90 -43.01 9.05
C GLY A 1045 -60.16 -43.16 10.38
N MET A 1046 -58.95 -42.60 10.52
CA MET A 1046 -58.14 -42.60 11.75
C MET A 1046 -58.54 -41.43 12.65
N VAL A 1047 -59.74 -41.51 13.20
CA VAL A 1047 -60.40 -40.35 13.83
C VAL A 1047 -59.84 -40.00 15.21
N ALA A 1048 -59.32 -40.99 15.94
CA ALA A 1048 -58.68 -40.77 17.24
C ALA A 1048 -57.40 -39.93 17.09
N GLU A 1049 -56.58 -40.25 16.08
CA GLU A 1049 -55.36 -39.51 15.73
C GLU A 1049 -55.68 -38.10 15.23
N ALA A 1050 -56.74 -37.95 14.40
CA ALA A 1050 -57.22 -36.63 13.96
C ALA A 1050 -57.69 -35.76 15.15
N GLY A 1051 -58.37 -36.36 16.13
CA GLY A 1051 -58.78 -35.68 17.37
C GLY A 1051 -57.59 -35.23 18.21
N LYS A 1052 -56.57 -36.09 18.36
CA LYS A 1052 -55.33 -35.76 19.09
C LYS A 1052 -54.60 -34.55 18.49
N MET A 1053 -54.48 -34.49 17.16
CA MET A 1053 -53.86 -33.36 16.46
C MET A 1053 -54.65 -32.05 16.65
N TYR A 1054 -55.98 -32.14 16.77
CA TYR A 1054 -56.83 -30.98 17.04
C TYR A 1054 -56.67 -30.45 18.47
N GLU A 1055 -56.55 -31.33 19.46
CA GLU A 1055 -56.30 -30.93 20.86
C GLU A 1055 -54.93 -30.26 21.00
N GLU A 1056 -53.89 -30.80 20.35
CA GLU A 1056 -52.55 -30.22 20.36
C GLU A 1056 -52.52 -28.81 19.72
N LEU A 1057 -53.24 -28.63 18.60
CA LEU A 1057 -53.42 -27.32 17.95
C LEU A 1057 -54.00 -26.28 18.92
N GLN A 1058 -54.97 -26.66 19.76
CA GLN A 1058 -55.58 -25.76 20.75
C GLN A 1058 -54.61 -25.42 21.90
N ILE A 1059 -53.86 -26.41 22.40
CA ILE A 1059 -52.87 -26.21 23.47
C ILE A 1059 -51.78 -25.24 23.03
N LYS A 1060 -51.38 -25.28 21.76
CA LYS A 1060 -50.40 -24.37 21.16
C LYS A 1060 -50.96 -22.97 20.86
N GLY A 1061 -52.24 -22.71 21.13
CA GLY A 1061 -52.86 -21.39 21.03
C GLY A 1061 -53.33 -20.99 19.63
N PHE A 1062 -53.38 -21.92 18.66
CA PHE A 1062 -53.90 -21.62 17.34
C PHE A 1062 -55.44 -21.59 17.33
N GLN A 1063 -56.03 -20.63 16.62
CA GLN A 1063 -57.49 -20.60 16.42
C GLN A 1063 -57.88 -21.54 15.26
N PRO A 1064 -58.71 -22.58 15.50
CA PRO A 1064 -59.20 -23.44 14.44
C PRO A 1064 -60.04 -22.65 13.44
N ASN A 1065 -59.87 -22.92 12.15
CA ASN A 1065 -60.62 -22.25 11.09
C ASN A 1065 -61.71 -23.19 10.52
N VAL A 1066 -62.53 -22.66 9.59
CA VAL A 1066 -63.58 -23.41 8.90
C VAL A 1066 -63.04 -24.71 8.28
N PHE A 1067 -61.80 -24.70 7.77
CA PHE A 1067 -61.18 -25.87 7.17
C PHE A 1067 -60.84 -26.95 8.20
N THR A 1068 -60.34 -26.59 9.39
CA THR A 1068 -60.06 -27.50 10.50
C THR A 1068 -61.31 -28.27 10.92
N TYR A 1069 -62.43 -27.56 11.11
CA TYR A 1069 -63.71 -28.17 11.49
C TYR A 1069 -64.28 -29.07 10.39
N ASN A 1070 -64.22 -28.63 9.13
CA ASN A 1070 -64.65 -29.44 8.00
C ASN A 1070 -63.84 -30.74 7.88
N ALA A 1071 -62.51 -30.66 8.03
CA ALA A 1071 -61.64 -31.83 8.02
C ALA A 1071 -62.02 -32.88 9.10
N LEU A 1072 -62.32 -32.43 10.32
CA LEU A 1072 -62.79 -33.29 11.41
C LEU A 1072 -64.19 -33.85 11.15
N ILE A 1073 -65.16 -33.03 10.75
CA ILE A 1073 -66.53 -33.45 10.43
C ILE A 1073 -66.49 -34.54 9.36
N ARG A 1074 -65.67 -34.34 8.31
CA ARG A 1074 -65.45 -35.35 7.28
C ARG A 1074 -64.92 -36.66 7.84
N GLY A 1075 -63.93 -36.61 8.74
CA GLY A 1075 -63.34 -37.79 9.37
C GLY A 1075 -64.35 -38.61 10.20
N TYR A 1076 -65.09 -37.95 11.10
CA TYR A 1076 -66.14 -38.60 11.89
C TYR A 1076 -67.25 -39.17 10.98
N SER A 1077 -67.66 -38.42 9.95
CA SER A 1077 -68.65 -38.86 8.96
C SER A 1077 -68.20 -40.09 8.17
N THR A 1078 -66.93 -40.15 7.73
CA THR A 1078 -66.39 -41.33 7.01
C THR A 1078 -66.18 -42.56 7.90
N SER A 1079 -66.00 -42.38 9.21
CA SER A 1079 -65.94 -43.47 10.19
C SER A 1079 -67.30 -44.03 10.64
N GLY A 1080 -68.41 -43.41 10.21
CA GLY A 1080 -69.76 -43.79 10.61
C GLY A 1080 -70.24 -43.24 11.96
N ASP A 1081 -69.46 -42.35 12.60
CA ASP A 1081 -69.80 -41.72 13.88
C ASP A 1081 -70.49 -40.36 13.64
N ALA A 1082 -71.80 -40.40 13.37
CA ALA A 1082 -72.59 -39.22 13.07
C ALA A 1082 -72.73 -38.26 14.26
N ASP A 1083 -72.79 -38.79 15.49
CA ASP A 1083 -73.00 -38.00 16.71
C ASP A 1083 -71.79 -37.09 16.99
N HIS A 1084 -70.57 -37.61 16.85
CA HIS A 1084 -69.36 -36.80 16.99
C HIS A 1084 -69.20 -35.79 15.84
N ALA A 1085 -69.59 -36.12 14.61
CA ALA A 1085 -69.58 -35.17 13.49
C ALA A 1085 -70.48 -33.95 13.77
N TYR A 1086 -71.69 -34.17 14.29
CA TYR A 1086 -72.60 -33.09 14.70
C TYR A 1086 -72.12 -32.32 15.93
N SER A 1087 -71.42 -32.97 16.87
CA SER A 1087 -70.78 -32.31 18.00
C SER A 1087 -69.69 -31.33 17.56
N VAL A 1088 -68.83 -31.73 16.61
CA VAL A 1088 -67.80 -30.86 16.02
C VAL A 1088 -68.43 -29.69 15.25
N TYR A 1089 -69.54 -29.91 14.53
CA TYR A 1089 -70.29 -28.83 13.88
C TYR A 1089 -70.84 -27.80 14.88
N LYS A 1090 -71.36 -28.24 16.04
CA LYS A 1090 -71.79 -27.32 17.10
C LYS A 1090 -70.60 -26.53 17.67
N LYS A 1091 -69.44 -27.18 17.86
CA LYS A 1091 -68.21 -26.50 18.31
C LYS A 1091 -67.74 -25.44 17.32
N MET A 1092 -67.87 -25.68 16.01
CA MET A 1092 -67.55 -24.70 14.96
C MET A 1092 -68.39 -23.42 15.08
N LEU A 1093 -69.69 -23.54 15.35
CA LEU A 1093 -70.59 -22.41 15.55
C LEU A 1093 -70.25 -21.59 16.81
N VAL A 1094 -69.91 -22.27 17.91
CA VAL A 1094 -69.50 -21.62 19.17
C VAL A 1094 -68.14 -20.92 19.02
N GLY A 1095 -67.24 -21.47 18.20
CA GLY A 1095 -65.94 -20.87 17.87
C GLY A 1095 -65.99 -19.69 16.89
N GLY A 1096 -67.18 -19.19 16.51
CA GLY A 1096 -67.35 -18.03 15.63
C GLY A 1096 -67.05 -18.29 14.14
N CYS A 1097 -66.91 -19.55 13.72
CA CYS A 1097 -66.65 -19.91 12.33
C CYS A 1097 -67.97 -20.17 11.58
N ASN A 1098 -68.23 -19.41 10.50
CA ASN A 1098 -69.44 -19.61 9.69
C ASN A 1098 -69.33 -20.86 8.79
N PRO A 1099 -70.33 -21.76 8.81
CA PRO A 1099 -70.39 -22.92 7.91
C PRO A 1099 -70.37 -22.51 6.43
N ASN A 1100 -69.66 -23.26 5.60
CA ASN A 1100 -69.65 -23.07 4.15
C ASN A 1100 -70.34 -24.24 3.43
N SER A 1101 -70.51 -24.15 2.11
CA SER A 1101 -71.13 -25.22 1.30
C SER A 1101 -70.44 -26.57 1.46
N GLY A 1102 -69.12 -26.58 1.72
CA GLY A 1102 -68.34 -27.78 2.01
C GLY A 1102 -68.64 -28.42 3.36
N THR A 1103 -69.01 -27.62 4.37
CA THR A 1103 -69.43 -28.11 5.70
C THR A 1103 -70.70 -28.94 5.59
N PHE A 1104 -71.71 -28.44 4.87
CA PHE A 1104 -72.98 -29.14 4.69
C PHE A 1104 -72.86 -30.40 3.82
N ALA A 1105 -71.95 -30.41 2.85
CA ALA A 1105 -71.70 -31.58 1.99
C ALA A 1105 -71.02 -32.76 2.73
N GLN A 1106 -70.42 -32.52 3.90
CA GLN A 1106 -69.67 -33.51 4.66
C GLN A 1106 -70.42 -34.06 5.88
N LEU A 1107 -71.53 -33.41 6.27
CA LEU A 1107 -72.39 -33.89 7.34
C LEU A 1107 -73.18 -35.13 6.86
N PRO A 1108 -73.27 -36.19 7.67
CA PRO A 1108 -74.12 -37.33 7.35
C PRO A 1108 -75.58 -36.86 7.35
N ASN A 1109 -76.30 -37.04 6.23
CA ASN A 1109 -77.71 -36.68 6.12
C ASN A 1109 -78.52 -37.40 7.23
N GLN A 1110 -79.19 -36.64 8.09
CA GLN A 1110 -80.28 -37.18 8.90
C GLN A 1110 -81.38 -37.66 7.95
N SER A 1111 -81.70 -38.95 8.01
CA SER A 1111 -82.99 -39.49 7.57
C SER A 1111 -84.12 -38.92 8.41
#